data_AF-A0A261FIP7-F1
#
_entry.id   AF-A0A261FIP7-F1
#
_cell.length_a   1.000
_cell.length_b   1.000
_cell.length_c   1.000
_cell.angle_alpha   90.00
_cell.angle_beta   90.00
_cell.angle_gamma   90.00
#
_symmetry.space_group_name_H-M   'P 1'
#
loop_
_entity.id
_entity.type
_entity.pdbx_description
1 polymer ?
#
loop_
_entity_poly.entity_id
_entity_poly.type
_entity_poly.pdbx_seq_one_letter_code
_entity_poly.pdbx_strand_id
1 'polypeptide(L)'
;MAISRHRRIGDIDNRSKRNISGGDRSGRSGRRIAGVAAAVVASIAMLIAPVASAAEGTASTLNPTTTYTAGNGMTFSKISHAGSGVETNDGIVDYAGNGLVKPYEQGVSAEGNGARGQSYSYASAVYGDWVYINTMYGGLGISTILNYSVPGMSAEAMKAAMDTMYNGNLYFGEPDGVQSGGILVKVNVKTGETKVLMSRETGVMPTFRDALVLDGKIYFVGMVVDTMHLNQRELATALSVQNGFPVIYQIDPENNDKITCVYDALGILSDDKTTSEQGKARFDKLVADNVFTSTRAIGDFNGTLIAGALDNNGVFLTASKDPSAGKDSFKTIATMDDFGGEPAWHRTDVNGGGGIYQVIEFNGQLYVVVCTGTPANQNTQGTKKAFAIWRGTVNGDPTERSSWTWSRVVGDTTQGAKYTYGIDPSRISAGAATLVKYKNHLYIGDYNDVSSALQGFVLQKNFVTQATNLEQSINLYRMDANENIELVVGDPTDMFPEGGISGKGTGYDTHMNQYTWQATVYEDKLYIGTMDTTTLLEPIAQFTNGDLIHMTPEEWKSQINYLRVFLELLIKDATNSDGSASPDDSGNDSGAAGAATFSARTPDTVSADASDLVKQAVEQASERKAQTMPQTMSADSGSNANTSDAKVSLTDDQRVKLVAGINDGTIVPGSITDNAFADRLNDLNNQLNTLDTLIGAKASDGQSFREAYDQLLDEYGKLAVPDNLKPLYDMLLKLTTKDNLEAYARSYKYLKTSKRGFDLYTVTDSNGKVSVQTLTDNGFGDRYNHGLRIFAKTSDYLLIGTANPFYGTQLWRTPNTQKVKYAVKVSGDGNGTASANVATAAQGDQVTLTVTPNDGYRFKEWKVLYGGVTVKDNTFAMTNKDVSIQAVFEKDDGTAASQPGDTNNAGTQTGTGKTIDTTKTTTNAKKTPKLSATGTAIVGAAVFAALALVAGGAFVLNRRKAQR
;
A
#
# COMPACT_ATOMS: atom_id res chain seq x y z
N MET A 1 -20.46 36.53 47.73
CA MET A 1 -21.55 36.55 48.72
C MET A 1 -21.76 35.10 49.17
N ALA A 2 -21.64 34.70 50.44
CA ALA A 2 -22.37 35.18 51.64
C ALA A 2 -23.89 34.93 51.53
N ILE A 3 -24.61 34.41 52.52
CA ILE A 3 -24.26 33.76 53.81
C ILE A 3 -25.49 32.92 54.27
N SER A 4 -25.33 32.09 55.30
CA SER A 4 -26.36 31.24 55.92
C SER A 4 -27.62 31.94 56.45
N ARG A 5 -28.72 31.18 56.67
CA ARG A 5 -29.27 30.83 58.03
C ARG A 5 -30.62 30.07 58.05
N HIS A 6 -30.69 29.04 58.94
CA HIS A 6 -31.85 28.66 59.81
C HIS A 6 -33.16 28.12 59.15
N ARG A 7 -34.09 27.35 59.80
CA ARG A 7 -34.22 26.66 61.12
C ARG A 7 -35.43 25.66 61.16
N ARG A 8 -35.25 24.44 61.71
CA ARG A 8 -36.24 23.63 62.53
C ARG A 8 -37.59 23.20 61.83
N ILE A 9 -38.49 22.33 62.35
CA ILE A 9 -38.57 21.38 63.51
C ILE A 9 -39.52 20.18 63.19
N GLY A 10 -39.53 19.10 64.01
CA GLY A 10 -40.60 18.07 64.09
C GLY A 10 -40.11 16.65 63.76
N ASP A 11 -39.78 15.74 64.69
CA ASP A 11 -40.58 15.03 65.73
C ASP A 11 -41.73 14.17 65.13
N ILE A 12 -41.98 12.89 65.51
CA ILE A 12 -41.43 11.98 66.54
C ILE A 12 -41.82 10.50 66.22
N ASP A 13 -40.95 9.50 66.53
CA ASP A 13 -41.15 8.12 67.10
C ASP A 13 -42.40 7.22 66.73
N ASN A 14 -42.51 5.87 66.87
CA ASN A 14 -41.69 4.76 67.40
C ASN A 14 -42.17 3.34 66.90
N ARG A 15 -41.41 2.27 67.21
CA ARG A 15 -41.47 0.79 66.91
C ARG A 15 -42.83 0.01 66.95
N SER A 16 -42.97 -1.08 66.16
CA SER A 16 -42.69 -2.51 66.59
C SER A 16 -43.41 -3.71 65.88
N LYS A 17 -42.61 -4.77 65.55
CA LYS A 17 -42.80 -6.26 65.67
C LYS A 17 -43.97 -7.09 65.04
N ARG A 18 -43.56 -8.10 64.22
CA ARG A 18 -43.71 -9.61 64.34
C ARG A 18 -44.67 -10.46 63.44
N ASN A 19 -44.19 -11.71 63.21
CA ASN A 19 -44.83 -12.99 62.74
C ASN A 19 -45.12 -13.15 61.23
N ILE A 20 -45.17 -14.33 60.57
CA ILE A 20 -44.57 -15.71 60.60
C ILE A 20 -45.58 -16.66 59.89
N SER A 21 -45.16 -17.37 58.82
CA SER A 21 -45.64 -18.71 58.32
C SER A 21 -45.30 -18.88 56.81
N GLY A 22 -45.02 -20.06 56.22
CA GLY A 22 -44.79 -21.42 56.75
C GLY A 22 -45.41 -22.55 55.88
N GLY A 23 -44.58 -23.46 55.32
CA GLY A 23 -44.97 -24.79 54.78
C GLY A 23 -44.96 -24.96 53.23
N ASP A 24 -44.83 -26.17 52.65
CA ASP A 24 -44.20 -27.44 53.10
C ASP A 24 -43.86 -28.38 51.89
N ARG A 25 -43.29 -29.56 52.18
CA ARG A 25 -42.71 -30.65 51.35
C ARG A 25 -43.77 -31.49 50.56
N SER A 26 -43.49 -32.49 49.68
CA SER A 26 -42.29 -33.21 49.16
C SER A 26 -42.66 -34.10 47.93
N GLY A 27 -41.68 -34.53 47.12
CA GLY A 27 -41.84 -35.64 46.15
C GLY A 27 -40.53 -36.10 45.47
N ARG A 28 -40.13 -37.38 45.64
CA ARG A 28 -38.93 -38.06 45.07
C ARG A 28 -39.28 -38.80 43.76
N SER A 29 -38.38 -39.27 42.87
CA SER A 29 -36.93 -39.09 42.59
C SER A 29 -36.54 -39.89 41.33
N GLY A 30 -35.63 -39.41 40.45
CA GLY A 30 -35.11 -40.21 39.32
C GLY A 30 -33.92 -39.56 38.57
N ARG A 31 -32.71 -40.09 38.76
CA ARG A 31 -31.43 -39.77 38.04
C ARG A 31 -31.55 -40.05 36.52
N ARG A 32 -30.81 -39.49 35.55
CA ARG A 32 -29.57 -38.67 35.35
C ARG A 32 -29.64 -38.13 33.87
N ILE A 33 -28.80 -37.27 33.26
CA ILE A 33 -27.51 -36.63 33.62
C ILE A 33 -27.34 -35.23 32.94
N ALA A 34 -26.93 -34.23 33.74
CA ALA A 34 -25.95 -33.18 33.45
C ALA A 34 -26.13 -32.13 32.32
N GLY A 35 -26.51 -30.92 32.74
CA GLY A 35 -26.20 -29.64 32.11
C GLY A 35 -26.14 -28.53 33.17
N VAL A 36 -25.35 -27.48 32.90
CA VAL A 36 -25.25 -26.21 33.66
C VAL A 36 -24.67 -26.29 35.09
N ALA A 37 -23.43 -25.82 35.22
CA ALA A 37 -22.84 -25.33 36.49
C ALA A 37 -21.83 -24.19 36.20
N ALA A 38 -22.31 -23.12 35.59
CA ALA A 38 -21.60 -21.85 35.46
C ALA A 38 -22.27 -20.80 36.37
N ALA A 39 -21.47 -19.89 36.93
CA ALA A 39 -21.79 -18.98 38.04
C ALA A 39 -21.94 -19.65 39.43
N VAL A 40 -20.91 -19.47 40.27
CA VAL A 40 -20.93 -19.26 41.75
C VAL A 40 -19.51 -19.37 42.35
N VAL A 41 -18.52 -19.93 41.65
CA VAL A 41 -17.10 -19.97 42.12
C VAL A 41 -16.36 -18.62 41.94
N ALA A 42 -16.93 -17.67 41.21
CA ALA A 42 -16.32 -16.37 40.87
C ALA A 42 -16.36 -15.32 42.01
N SER A 43 -16.24 -15.72 43.29
CA SER A 43 -16.45 -14.80 44.43
C SER A 43 -15.53 -15.00 45.64
N ILE A 44 -14.63 -15.97 45.66
CA ILE A 44 -13.67 -16.18 46.78
C ILE A 44 -12.24 -16.44 46.26
N ALA A 45 -11.74 -15.50 45.43
CA ALA A 45 -10.34 -15.46 45.00
C ALA A 45 -9.74 -14.03 44.93
N MET A 46 -10.47 -13.00 45.35
CA MET A 46 -10.02 -11.59 45.33
C MET A 46 -9.31 -11.15 46.63
N LEU A 47 -8.61 -12.06 47.33
CA LEU A 47 -8.08 -11.79 48.67
C LEU A 47 -6.73 -12.46 49.02
N ILE A 48 -5.76 -12.52 48.09
CA ILE A 48 -4.32 -12.34 48.40
C ILE A 48 -3.65 -11.68 47.18
N ALA A 49 -3.14 -10.46 47.33
CA ALA A 49 -2.29 -9.83 46.32
C ALA A 49 -0.82 -9.82 46.82
N PRO A 50 0.11 -10.52 46.15
CA PRO A 50 1.52 -10.18 46.24
C PRO A 50 1.73 -8.88 45.48
N VAL A 51 2.32 -7.86 46.14
CA VAL A 51 2.76 -6.64 45.46
C VAL A 51 3.87 -7.04 44.50
N ALA A 52 3.61 -6.96 43.19
CA ALA A 52 4.61 -7.20 42.17
C ALA A 52 5.65 -6.07 42.21
N SER A 53 6.77 -6.33 42.87
CA SER A 53 8.01 -5.58 42.64
C SER A 53 8.37 -5.68 41.16
N ALA A 54 8.77 -4.56 40.55
CA ALA A 54 9.27 -4.55 39.19
C ALA A 54 10.47 -5.51 39.06
N ALA A 55 10.22 -6.68 38.47
CA ALA A 55 11.24 -7.60 38.01
C ALA A 55 11.45 -7.33 36.51
N GLU A 56 12.71 -7.31 36.09
CA GLU A 56 13.07 -7.21 34.67
C GLU A 56 12.37 -8.36 33.91
N GLY A 57 11.53 -8.00 32.95
CA GLY A 57 10.72 -8.98 32.23
C GLY A 57 11.61 -9.95 31.48
N THR A 58 11.55 -11.24 31.82
CA THR A 58 12.09 -12.31 30.98
C THR A 58 11.45 -12.20 29.61
N ALA A 59 12.23 -11.83 28.61
CA ALA A 59 11.74 -11.58 27.26
C ALA A 59 10.90 -12.77 26.77
N SER A 60 9.66 -12.49 26.35
CA SER A 60 8.81 -13.47 25.68
C SER A 60 9.55 -13.99 24.45
N THR A 61 9.73 -15.31 24.37
CA THR A 61 10.31 -15.94 23.18
C THR A 61 9.35 -15.75 22.02
N LEU A 62 9.78 -15.01 20.99
CA LEU A 62 9.01 -14.83 19.77
C LEU A 62 8.84 -16.18 19.08
N ASN A 63 7.60 -16.64 18.96
CA ASN A 63 7.26 -17.94 18.38
C ASN A 63 6.38 -17.75 17.13
N PRO A 64 6.97 -17.50 15.95
CA PRO A 64 6.26 -17.47 14.67
C PRO A 64 5.51 -18.77 14.42
N THR A 65 4.20 -18.70 14.18
CA THR A 65 3.40 -19.84 13.72
C THR A 65 3.55 -20.11 12.23
N THR A 66 4.02 -19.11 11.47
CA THR A 66 4.11 -19.14 10.00
C THR A 66 5.55 -19.02 9.54
N THR A 67 5.97 -19.97 8.69
CA THR A 67 7.30 -20.01 8.07
C THR A 67 7.20 -20.31 6.57
N TYR A 68 8.11 -19.75 5.78
CA TYR A 68 8.26 -20.00 4.36
C TYR A 68 9.70 -20.45 4.05
N THR A 69 9.85 -21.59 3.35
CA THR A 69 11.17 -22.05 2.87
C THR A 69 11.35 -21.67 1.41
N ALA A 70 12.33 -20.82 1.14
CA ALA A 70 12.70 -20.38 -0.20
C ALA A 70 13.38 -21.49 -1.02
N GLY A 71 13.42 -21.33 -2.34
CA GLY A 71 13.98 -22.31 -3.29
C GLY A 71 15.46 -22.66 -3.10
N ASN A 72 16.20 -21.92 -2.26
CA ASN A 72 17.58 -22.20 -1.88
C ASN A 72 17.72 -22.84 -0.47
N GLY A 73 16.61 -23.15 0.21
CA GLY A 73 16.58 -23.71 1.56
C GLY A 73 16.54 -22.70 2.71
N MET A 74 16.68 -21.39 2.44
CA MET A 74 16.52 -20.35 3.48
C MET A 74 15.10 -20.36 4.03
N THR A 75 14.95 -20.27 5.35
CA THR A 75 13.63 -20.26 6.00
C THR A 75 13.33 -18.91 6.63
N PHE A 76 12.31 -18.25 6.10
CA PHE A 76 11.77 -16.99 6.58
C PHE A 76 10.64 -17.26 7.56
N SER A 77 10.65 -16.58 8.71
CA SER A 77 9.59 -16.66 9.73
C SER A 77 8.84 -15.33 9.79
N LYS A 78 7.50 -15.37 9.76
CA LYS A 78 6.65 -14.18 9.86
C LYS A 78 6.61 -13.67 11.30
N ILE A 79 6.96 -12.41 11.53
CA ILE A 79 7.03 -11.79 12.87
C ILE A 79 6.00 -10.69 13.12
N SER A 80 5.48 -10.04 12.08
CA SER A 80 4.27 -9.22 12.27
C SER A 80 3.09 -10.14 12.55
N HIS A 81 2.30 -9.82 13.56
CA HIS A 81 1.19 -10.65 14.04
C HIS A 81 1.61 -12.13 14.15
N ALA A 82 2.68 -12.44 14.91
CA ALA A 82 3.40 -13.72 14.87
C ALA A 82 2.56 -14.98 15.21
N GLY A 83 1.37 -14.81 15.81
CA GLY A 83 0.38 -15.90 15.97
C GLY A 83 -0.42 -16.22 14.70
N SER A 84 -0.59 -15.23 13.82
CA SER A 84 -1.46 -15.28 12.64
C SER A 84 -0.77 -15.82 11.38
N GLY A 85 -1.59 -16.36 10.48
CA GLY A 85 -1.19 -16.82 9.15
C GLY A 85 -0.85 -15.71 8.15
N VAL A 86 -0.84 -16.09 6.88
CA VAL A 86 -0.94 -15.19 5.71
C VAL A 86 -2.40 -14.98 5.31
N GLU A 87 -2.69 -13.98 4.46
CA GLU A 87 -4.05 -13.59 4.04
C GLU A 87 -5.01 -13.25 5.21
N THR A 88 -4.46 -12.73 6.31
CA THR A 88 -5.21 -12.22 7.47
C THR A 88 -4.85 -10.76 7.74
N ASN A 89 -5.74 -9.97 8.36
CA ASN A 89 -5.45 -8.61 8.79
C ASN A 89 -4.13 -8.53 9.56
N ASP A 90 -3.22 -7.70 9.06
CA ASP A 90 -1.84 -7.53 9.48
C ASP A 90 -1.47 -6.04 9.40
N GLY A 91 -0.19 -5.73 9.25
CA GLY A 91 0.40 -4.43 9.56
C GLY A 91 1.36 -4.59 10.73
N ILE A 92 2.15 -3.57 11.05
CA ILE A 92 3.11 -3.68 12.16
C ILE A 92 2.43 -3.45 13.54
N VAL A 93 1.18 -3.03 13.55
CA VAL A 93 0.41 -2.61 14.75
C VAL A 93 -1.05 -3.02 14.63
N ASP A 94 -1.78 -3.04 15.75
CA ASP A 94 -3.24 -3.17 15.79
C ASP A 94 -3.93 -1.82 15.52
N TYR A 95 -5.08 -1.84 14.85
CA TYR A 95 -5.98 -0.69 14.77
C TYR A 95 -6.86 -0.61 16.02
N ALA A 96 -6.88 0.55 16.67
CA ALA A 96 -7.59 0.77 17.94
C ALA A 96 -8.87 1.63 17.81
N GLY A 97 -9.27 1.98 16.58
CA GLY A 97 -10.39 2.88 16.31
C GLY A 97 -10.02 4.38 16.36
N ASN A 98 -10.82 5.20 15.70
CA ASN A 98 -10.68 6.66 15.62
C ASN A 98 -9.31 7.14 15.09
N GLY A 99 -8.68 6.38 14.18
CA GLY A 99 -7.34 6.66 13.66
C GLY A 99 -6.21 6.37 14.64
N LEU A 100 -6.49 5.73 15.78
CA LEU A 100 -5.48 5.32 16.77
C LEU A 100 -4.96 3.91 16.47
N VAL A 101 -3.73 3.63 16.89
CA VAL A 101 -3.06 2.34 16.73
C VAL A 101 -2.39 1.90 18.03
N LYS A 102 -2.13 0.61 18.20
CA LYS A 102 -1.43 0.06 19.37
C LYS A 102 -0.38 -0.97 18.95
N PRO A 103 0.75 -1.10 19.67
CA PRO A 103 1.66 -2.22 19.47
C PRO A 103 0.93 -3.57 19.53
N TYR A 104 1.27 -4.48 18.63
CA TYR A 104 0.85 -5.87 18.73
C TYR A 104 1.70 -6.61 19.78
N GLU A 105 1.06 -7.39 20.65
CA GLU A 105 1.72 -8.27 21.62
C GLU A 105 1.19 -9.71 21.49
N GLN A 106 2.07 -10.66 21.18
CA GLN A 106 1.68 -12.06 20.91
C GLN A 106 1.04 -12.71 22.16
N GLY A 107 -0.20 -13.16 22.03
CA GLY A 107 -0.97 -13.77 23.13
C GLY A 107 -1.68 -12.78 24.06
N VAL A 108 -1.56 -11.47 23.81
CA VAL A 108 -2.23 -10.39 24.56
C VAL A 108 -3.12 -9.56 23.65
N SER A 109 -2.64 -9.18 22.47
CA SER A 109 -3.46 -8.56 21.40
C SER A 109 -4.53 -9.53 20.91
N ALA A 110 -5.72 -8.99 20.61
CA ALA A 110 -6.79 -9.75 20.00
C ALA A 110 -6.51 -9.99 18.51
N GLU A 111 -6.62 -11.25 18.08
CA GLU A 111 -6.35 -11.66 16.70
C GLU A 111 -7.32 -10.98 15.69
N GLY A 112 -6.81 -10.67 14.50
CA GLY A 112 -7.59 -10.04 13.42
C GLY A 112 -7.69 -8.52 13.47
N ASN A 113 -7.14 -7.86 14.49
CA ASN A 113 -7.14 -6.40 14.65
C ASN A 113 -5.99 -5.66 13.93
N GLY A 114 -5.15 -6.36 13.17
CA GLY A 114 -4.03 -5.76 12.45
C GLY A 114 -4.45 -4.55 11.61
N ALA A 115 -3.70 -3.45 11.73
CA ALA A 115 -3.94 -2.19 11.04
C ALA A 115 -3.63 -2.30 9.54
N ARG A 116 -4.51 -2.99 8.83
CA ARG A 116 -4.51 -3.28 7.39
C ARG A 116 -4.22 -2.06 6.50
N GLY A 117 -4.62 -0.87 6.96
CA GLY A 117 -4.29 0.39 6.29
C GLY A 117 -2.80 0.70 6.20
N GLN A 118 -1.97 0.14 7.09
CA GLN A 118 -0.50 0.19 7.04
C GLN A 118 0.03 -0.74 5.94
N SER A 119 -0.34 -0.45 4.69
CA SER A 119 -0.18 -1.36 3.56
C SER A 119 1.28 -1.71 3.28
N TYR A 120 2.19 -0.74 3.37
CA TYR A 120 3.60 -0.93 3.02
C TYR A 120 4.51 -0.55 4.19
N SER A 121 5.47 -1.40 4.56
CA SER A 121 6.73 -0.94 5.15
C SER A 121 7.44 -0.10 4.08
N TYR A 122 7.95 1.10 4.38
CA TYR A 122 8.29 2.08 3.34
C TYR A 122 9.70 2.66 3.44
N ALA A 123 10.24 2.79 4.63
CA ALA A 123 11.65 3.10 4.88
C ALA A 123 12.08 2.36 6.14
N SER A 124 13.34 1.96 6.24
CA SER A 124 13.84 1.33 7.47
C SER A 124 15.31 1.57 7.77
N ALA A 125 15.64 1.61 9.05
CA ALA A 125 17.01 1.66 9.54
C ALA A 125 17.20 0.68 10.70
N VAL A 126 18.45 0.24 10.89
CA VAL A 126 18.82 -0.72 11.95
C VAL A 126 19.61 -0.02 13.03
N TYR A 127 19.32 -0.35 14.28
CA TYR A 127 20.15 0.03 15.41
C TYR A 127 20.17 -1.11 16.45
N GLY A 128 21.26 -1.87 16.49
CA GLY A 128 21.33 -3.10 17.26
C GLY A 128 20.27 -4.11 16.83
N ASP A 129 19.49 -4.59 17.80
CA ASP A 129 18.40 -5.55 17.60
C ASP A 129 17.08 -4.89 17.17
N TRP A 130 17.03 -3.55 17.11
CA TRP A 130 15.84 -2.79 16.74
C TRP A 130 15.89 -2.36 15.27
N VAL A 131 14.80 -2.62 14.54
CA VAL A 131 14.57 -2.05 13.22
C VAL A 131 13.48 -0.99 13.32
N TYR A 132 13.83 0.23 12.92
CA TYR A 132 12.94 1.38 12.82
C TYR A 132 12.30 1.32 11.44
N ILE A 133 10.97 1.36 11.37
CA ILE A 133 10.21 1.16 10.15
C ILE A 133 9.17 2.26 10.05
N ASN A 134 9.26 3.08 8.99
CA ASN A 134 8.16 3.94 8.59
C ASN A 134 7.22 3.16 7.65
N THR A 135 5.91 3.31 7.83
CA THR A 135 4.90 2.73 6.93
C THR A 135 4.31 3.77 5.97
N MET A 136 3.70 3.29 4.88
CA MET A 136 2.79 4.08 4.05
C MET A 136 1.37 3.56 4.24
N TYR A 137 0.46 4.48 4.55
CA TYR A 137 -0.95 4.18 4.67
C TYR A 137 -1.65 4.20 3.30
N GLY A 138 -2.44 3.17 2.99
CA GLY A 138 -3.28 3.11 1.78
C GLY A 138 -2.50 3.24 0.47
N GLY A 139 -1.33 2.59 0.36
CA GLY A 139 -0.27 2.92 -0.59
C GLY A 139 -0.55 2.75 -2.11
N LEU A 140 -1.76 2.40 -2.50
CA LEU A 140 -2.23 2.43 -3.90
C LEU A 140 -2.98 3.71 -4.27
N GLY A 141 -3.25 4.62 -3.31
CA GLY A 141 -4.08 5.80 -3.56
C GLY A 141 -5.55 5.46 -3.85
N ILE A 142 -6.06 4.37 -3.25
CA ILE A 142 -7.43 3.87 -3.48
C ILE A 142 -8.48 4.94 -3.10
N SER A 143 -8.21 5.79 -2.11
CA SER A 143 -9.04 6.96 -1.80
C SER A 143 -9.17 7.91 -2.99
N THR A 144 -8.09 8.14 -3.75
CA THR A 144 -8.09 8.93 -4.98
C THR A 144 -8.88 8.22 -6.07
N ILE A 145 -8.73 6.90 -6.22
CA ILE A 145 -9.52 6.08 -7.17
C ILE A 145 -11.02 6.14 -6.86
N LEU A 146 -11.41 6.05 -5.59
CA LEU A 146 -12.81 6.16 -5.15
C LEU A 146 -13.39 7.56 -5.37
N ASN A 147 -12.57 8.61 -5.19
CA ASN A 147 -13.00 10.01 -5.31
C ASN A 147 -13.00 10.52 -6.77
N TYR A 148 -12.20 9.94 -7.66
CA TYR A 148 -12.24 10.18 -9.12
C TYR A 148 -13.13 9.15 -9.81
N SER A 149 -14.36 8.97 -9.31
CA SER A 149 -15.34 8.13 -9.98
C SER A 149 -15.81 8.74 -11.31
N VAL A 150 -16.12 7.86 -12.27
CA VAL A 150 -16.62 8.21 -13.61
C VAL A 150 -17.75 9.26 -13.49
N PRO A 151 -17.77 10.35 -14.28
CA PRO A 151 -18.82 11.37 -14.18
C PRO A 151 -20.22 10.76 -14.18
N GLY A 152 -20.95 10.91 -13.07
CA GLY A 152 -22.27 10.30 -12.85
C GLY A 152 -22.31 9.04 -11.96
N MET A 153 -21.16 8.51 -11.52
CA MET A 153 -21.08 7.36 -10.60
C MET A 153 -20.73 7.80 -9.16
N SER A 154 -21.46 7.32 -8.15
CA SER A 154 -21.19 7.63 -6.74
C SER A 154 -20.00 6.84 -6.17
N ALA A 155 -19.43 7.33 -5.07
CA ALA A 155 -18.31 6.66 -4.39
C ALA A 155 -18.71 5.28 -3.85
N GLU A 156 -19.95 5.09 -3.44
CA GLU A 156 -20.50 3.81 -2.97
C GLU A 156 -20.63 2.80 -4.12
N ALA A 157 -21.08 3.25 -5.30
CA ALA A 157 -21.15 2.41 -6.49
C ALA A 157 -19.75 2.01 -6.98
N MET A 158 -18.78 2.94 -6.97
CA MET A 158 -17.37 2.63 -7.27
C MET A 158 -16.78 1.68 -6.22
N LYS A 159 -17.07 1.87 -4.93
CA LYS A 159 -16.64 0.95 -3.87
C LYS A 159 -17.22 -0.44 -4.08
N ALA A 160 -18.51 -0.59 -4.36
CA ALA A 160 -19.14 -1.90 -4.60
C ALA A 160 -18.57 -2.60 -5.84
N ALA A 161 -18.26 -1.84 -6.89
CA ALA A 161 -17.57 -2.36 -8.07
C ALA A 161 -16.18 -2.88 -7.73
N MET A 162 -15.38 -2.09 -7.00
CA MET A 162 -14.02 -2.45 -6.58
C MET A 162 -14.02 -3.60 -5.55
N ASP A 163 -14.96 -3.61 -4.60
CA ASP A 163 -15.16 -4.71 -3.66
C ASP A 163 -15.33 -6.01 -4.44
N THR A 164 -16.26 -6.09 -5.40
CA THR A 164 -16.51 -7.37 -6.06
C THR A 164 -15.37 -7.77 -7.00
N MET A 165 -14.74 -6.81 -7.70
CA MET A 165 -13.54 -7.03 -8.54
C MET A 165 -12.32 -7.57 -7.77
N TYR A 166 -12.22 -7.30 -6.47
CA TYR A 166 -11.17 -7.84 -5.59
C TYR A 166 -11.75 -8.82 -4.55
N ASN A 167 -12.96 -9.34 -4.76
CA ASN A 167 -13.66 -10.29 -3.87
C ASN A 167 -13.71 -9.86 -2.39
N GLY A 168 -13.92 -8.57 -2.12
CA GLY A 168 -13.97 -7.92 -0.80
C GLY A 168 -12.60 -7.65 -0.16
N ASN A 169 -11.49 -8.05 -0.80
CA ASN A 169 -10.17 -8.08 -0.18
C ASN A 169 -9.38 -6.77 -0.38
N LEU A 170 -9.84 -5.82 -1.19
CA LEU A 170 -9.18 -4.52 -1.32
C LEU A 170 -9.44 -3.63 -0.09
N TYR A 171 -8.43 -2.87 0.35
CA TYR A 171 -8.57 -1.96 1.49
C TYR A 171 -9.10 -0.58 1.06
N PHE A 172 -10.26 -0.18 1.57
CA PHE A 172 -10.89 1.11 1.26
C PHE A 172 -10.80 2.14 2.41
N GLY A 173 -10.22 1.76 3.55
CA GLY A 173 -10.22 2.56 4.78
C GLY A 173 -10.72 1.76 5.98
N GLU A 174 -10.62 2.36 7.16
CA GLU A 174 -11.06 1.76 8.41
C GLU A 174 -12.59 1.73 8.57
N PRO A 175 -13.18 0.79 9.34
CA PRO A 175 -14.64 0.64 9.46
C PRO A 175 -15.38 1.85 10.05
N ASP A 176 -14.69 2.72 10.79
CA ASP A 176 -15.21 3.97 11.34
C ASP A 176 -14.96 5.18 10.43
N GLY A 177 -14.32 4.98 9.27
CA GLY A 177 -13.95 6.02 8.31
C GLY A 177 -12.75 6.88 8.74
N VAL A 178 -12.10 6.60 9.87
CA VAL A 178 -11.05 7.47 10.43
C VAL A 178 -9.67 6.89 10.14
N GLN A 179 -8.98 7.49 9.16
CA GLN A 179 -7.64 7.04 8.78
C GLN A 179 -6.60 7.23 9.91
N SER A 180 -5.72 6.24 10.10
CA SER A 180 -4.60 6.33 11.06
C SER A 180 -3.38 7.07 10.52
N GLY A 181 -3.29 7.24 9.19
CA GLY A 181 -2.12 7.82 8.53
C GLY A 181 -0.91 6.87 8.55
N GLY A 182 0.20 7.28 7.96
CA GLY A 182 1.46 6.54 8.10
C GLY A 182 1.99 6.65 9.53
N ILE A 183 2.76 5.64 9.95
CA ILE A 183 3.33 5.56 11.30
C ILE A 183 4.82 5.24 11.24
N LEU A 184 5.55 5.74 12.23
CA LEU A 184 6.91 5.28 12.51
C LEU A 184 6.86 4.38 13.73
N VAL A 185 7.39 3.18 13.59
CA VAL A 185 7.52 2.19 14.67
C VAL A 185 8.95 1.71 14.78
N LYS A 186 9.28 1.04 15.88
CA LYS A 186 10.43 0.14 15.94
C LYS A 186 10.02 -1.24 16.44
N VAL A 187 10.64 -2.27 15.87
CA VAL A 187 10.42 -3.68 16.20
C VAL A 187 11.74 -4.31 16.60
N ASN A 188 11.78 -4.99 17.74
CA ASN A 188 12.92 -5.81 18.14
C ASN A 188 12.87 -7.13 17.36
N VAL A 189 13.87 -7.39 16.52
CA VAL A 189 13.84 -8.55 15.61
C VAL A 189 13.99 -9.89 16.32
N LYS A 190 14.42 -9.91 17.59
CA LYS A 190 14.57 -11.13 18.39
C LYS A 190 13.27 -11.47 19.13
N THR A 191 12.70 -10.49 19.84
CA THR A 191 11.56 -10.66 20.75
C THR A 191 10.20 -10.33 20.12
N GLY A 192 10.17 -9.59 19.02
CA GLY A 192 8.93 -9.07 18.40
C GLY A 192 8.32 -7.87 19.15
N GLU A 193 8.96 -7.41 20.23
CA GLU A 193 8.54 -6.21 20.96
C GLU A 193 8.44 -5.02 19.99
N THR A 194 7.27 -4.39 19.96
CA THR A 194 6.95 -3.30 19.03
C THR A 194 6.67 -2.01 19.80
N LYS A 195 7.15 -0.87 19.30
CA LYS A 195 6.91 0.46 19.87
C LYS A 195 6.50 1.44 18.79
N VAL A 196 5.43 2.20 19.03
CA VAL A 196 5.00 3.32 18.18
C VAL A 196 5.80 4.56 18.58
N LEU A 197 6.44 5.20 17.60
CA LEU A 197 7.31 6.36 17.79
C LEU A 197 6.67 7.64 17.25
N MET A 198 6.01 7.57 16.08
CA MET A 198 5.18 8.66 15.54
C MET A 198 3.87 8.10 14.98
N SER A 199 2.76 8.75 15.33
CA SER A 199 1.43 8.44 14.83
C SER A 199 0.50 9.64 14.97
N ARG A 200 -0.77 9.48 14.58
CA ARG A 200 -1.84 10.43 14.87
C ARG A 200 -1.95 10.81 16.35
N GLU A 201 -1.67 9.88 17.26
CA GLU A 201 -1.73 10.11 18.72
C GLU A 201 -0.58 11.00 19.21
N THR A 202 0.61 10.89 18.61
CA THR A 202 1.75 11.77 18.89
C THR A 202 1.66 13.11 18.15
N GLY A 203 0.57 13.36 17.43
CA GLY A 203 0.31 14.58 16.65
C GLY A 203 0.97 14.65 15.28
N VAL A 204 1.69 13.62 14.83
CA VAL A 204 2.47 13.64 13.58
C VAL A 204 2.40 12.29 12.87
N MET A 205 1.81 12.25 11.69
CA MET A 205 1.70 11.06 10.83
C MET A 205 2.75 11.12 9.71
N PRO A 206 3.87 10.38 9.80
CA PRO A 206 4.92 10.43 8.79
C PRO A 206 4.58 9.67 7.50
N THR A 207 5.27 10.01 6.43
CA THR A 207 5.45 9.19 5.23
C THR A 207 6.89 9.38 4.78
N PHE A 208 7.80 8.73 5.51
CA PHE A 208 9.21 8.67 5.16
C PHE A 208 9.47 7.62 4.09
N ARG A 209 10.37 7.95 3.16
CA ARG A 209 10.62 7.22 1.92
C ARG A 209 11.91 6.42 1.92
N ASP A 210 12.90 6.89 2.68
CA ASP A 210 14.20 6.27 2.85
C ASP A 210 14.83 6.74 4.18
N ALA A 211 15.91 6.08 4.61
CA ALA A 211 16.59 6.37 5.86
C ALA A 211 18.12 6.19 5.79
N LEU A 212 18.86 7.06 6.45
CA LEU A 212 20.30 6.98 6.62
C LEU A 212 20.67 6.81 8.10
N VAL A 213 21.59 5.90 8.41
CA VAL A 213 22.30 5.89 9.70
C VAL A 213 23.60 6.65 9.50
N LEU A 214 23.80 7.74 10.26
CA LEU A 214 25.02 8.53 10.23
C LEU A 214 25.39 8.95 11.67
N ASP A 215 26.63 8.68 12.05
CA ASP A 215 27.19 8.95 13.38
C ASP A 215 26.26 8.59 14.55
N GLY A 216 25.67 7.39 14.42
CA GLY A 216 24.86 6.76 15.45
C GLY A 216 23.40 7.21 15.54
N LYS A 217 23.00 8.17 14.72
CA LYS A 217 21.63 8.67 14.63
C LYS A 217 20.99 8.20 13.34
N ILE A 218 19.66 8.12 13.36
CA ILE A 218 18.86 7.70 12.21
C ILE A 218 18.18 8.93 11.63
N TYR A 219 18.36 9.17 10.34
CA TYR A 219 17.75 10.27 9.61
C TYR A 219 16.77 9.72 8.60
N PHE A 220 15.49 10.08 8.73
CA PHE A 220 14.43 9.73 7.79
C PHE A 220 14.09 10.93 6.91
N VAL A 221 14.00 10.70 5.59
CA VAL A 221 13.58 11.71 4.61
C VAL A 221 12.15 11.44 4.13
N GLY A 222 11.36 12.49 3.92
CA GLY A 222 10.03 12.39 3.31
C GLY A 222 9.12 13.54 3.71
N MET A 223 7.87 13.21 4.07
CA MET A 223 6.90 14.20 4.53
C MET A 223 6.23 13.82 5.85
N VAL A 224 5.64 14.80 6.54
CA VAL A 224 4.78 14.59 7.72
C VAL A 224 3.43 15.31 7.57
N VAL A 225 2.35 14.67 8.01
CA VAL A 225 1.06 15.33 8.24
C VAL A 225 0.94 15.62 9.73
N ASP A 226 1.04 16.90 10.08
CA ASP A 226 1.12 17.37 11.47
C ASP A 226 -0.25 17.91 11.93
N THR A 227 -0.82 17.33 12.99
CA THR A 227 -2.14 17.71 13.51
C THR A 227 -2.10 18.84 14.53
N MET A 228 -0.91 19.32 14.92
CA MET A 228 -0.72 20.48 15.79
C MET A 228 -0.69 21.78 14.96
N HIS A 229 -0.11 21.72 13.76
CA HIS A 229 0.07 22.87 12.87
C HIS A 229 -1.02 23.00 11.80
N LEU A 230 -1.78 21.94 11.51
CA LEU A 230 -2.93 21.96 10.59
C LEU A 230 -4.28 22.04 11.34
N ASN A 231 -5.16 22.94 10.90
CA ASN A 231 -6.55 22.99 11.35
C ASN A 231 -7.38 21.84 10.74
N GLN A 232 -8.59 21.59 11.25
CA GLN A 232 -9.41 20.45 10.81
C GLN A 232 -9.67 20.37 9.30
N ARG A 233 -9.85 21.51 8.62
CA ARG A 233 -10.08 21.56 7.17
C ARG A 233 -8.79 21.29 6.40
N GLU A 234 -7.70 21.93 6.80
CA GLU A 234 -6.38 21.71 6.19
C GLU A 234 -5.93 20.25 6.36
N LEU A 235 -6.13 19.67 7.56
CA LEU A 235 -5.83 18.27 7.86
C LEU A 235 -6.68 17.31 7.01
N ALA A 236 -7.98 17.59 6.85
CA ALA A 236 -8.84 16.79 5.98
C ALA A 236 -8.39 16.84 4.51
N THR A 237 -7.96 18.01 4.02
CA THR A 237 -7.36 18.15 2.67
C THR A 237 -6.02 17.41 2.57
N ALA A 238 -5.11 17.59 3.52
CA ALA A 238 -3.80 16.94 3.55
C ALA A 238 -3.93 15.40 3.52
N LEU A 239 -4.89 14.84 4.26
CA LEU A 239 -5.21 13.42 4.24
C LEU A 239 -5.87 12.99 2.91
N SER A 240 -6.82 13.76 2.37
CA SER A 240 -7.53 13.37 1.15
C SER A 240 -6.66 13.39 -0.11
N VAL A 241 -5.70 14.32 -0.21
CA VAL A 241 -4.70 14.36 -1.28
C VAL A 241 -3.41 13.60 -0.94
N GLN A 242 -3.28 13.05 0.27
CA GLN A 242 -2.06 12.39 0.78
C GLN A 242 -0.81 13.27 0.58
N ASN A 243 -0.78 14.45 1.23
CA ASN A 243 0.31 15.43 1.15
C ASN A 243 0.65 15.99 2.54
N GLY A 244 1.90 16.35 2.78
CA GLY A 244 2.38 16.86 4.08
C GLY A 244 3.59 17.79 3.95
N PHE A 245 4.20 18.18 5.06
CA PHE A 245 5.36 19.06 5.06
C PHE A 245 6.63 18.26 4.67
N PRO A 246 7.43 18.68 3.66
CA PRO A 246 8.67 18.02 3.26
C PRO A 246 9.78 18.28 4.30
N VAL A 247 10.30 17.21 4.90
CA VAL A 247 11.12 17.25 6.12
C VAL A 247 12.21 16.18 6.16
N ILE A 248 13.20 16.39 7.03
CA ILE A 248 14.14 15.36 7.49
C ILE A 248 14.03 15.28 9.02
N TYR A 249 13.77 14.08 9.53
CA TYR A 249 13.63 13.78 10.95
C TYR A 249 14.81 12.94 11.44
N GLN A 250 15.42 13.38 12.54
CA GLN A 250 16.41 12.62 13.29
C GLN A 250 15.74 11.83 14.42
N ILE A 251 16.21 10.61 14.64
CA ILE A 251 16.00 9.82 15.86
C ILE A 251 17.36 9.60 16.51
N ASP A 252 17.43 9.76 17.82
CA ASP A 252 18.58 9.43 18.66
C ASP A 252 18.26 8.21 19.54
N PRO A 253 18.69 6.99 19.14
CA PRO A 253 18.43 5.76 19.90
C PRO A 253 19.15 5.68 21.25
N GLU A 254 20.24 6.44 21.46
CA GLU A 254 20.96 6.47 22.75
C GLU A 254 20.26 7.41 23.74
N ASN A 255 19.55 8.43 23.24
CA ASN A 255 18.73 9.36 24.02
C ASN A 255 17.25 8.96 24.06
N ASN A 256 16.95 7.71 24.41
CA ASN A 256 15.59 7.16 24.56
C ASN A 256 14.67 7.50 23.36
N ASP A 257 15.15 7.20 22.15
CA ASP A 257 14.46 7.44 20.88
C ASP A 257 14.10 8.92 20.62
N LYS A 258 14.84 9.89 21.16
CA LYS A 258 14.51 11.32 20.99
C LYS A 258 14.36 11.67 19.51
N ILE A 259 13.16 12.08 19.15
CA ILE A 259 12.77 12.49 17.79
C ILE A 259 12.94 14.00 17.65
N THR A 260 13.51 14.47 16.53
CA THR A 260 13.70 15.89 16.25
C THR A 260 13.60 16.16 14.75
N CYS A 261 12.78 17.12 14.33
CA CYS A 261 12.82 17.62 12.96
C CYS A 261 14.11 18.44 12.79
N VAL A 262 15.05 17.96 11.96
CA VAL A 262 16.34 18.65 11.73
C VAL A 262 16.34 19.49 10.47
N TYR A 263 15.41 19.25 9.55
CA TYR A 263 15.21 20.07 8.36
C TYR A 263 13.73 20.13 7.97
N ASP A 264 13.25 21.33 7.68
CA ASP A 264 11.93 21.61 7.11
C ASP A 264 12.14 22.55 5.93
N ALA A 265 11.86 22.08 4.70
CA ALA A 265 12.13 22.86 3.50
C ALA A 265 11.23 24.09 3.37
N LEU A 266 10.02 24.06 3.97
CA LEU A 266 9.03 25.14 3.88
C LEU A 266 9.05 26.07 5.10
N GLY A 267 9.78 25.73 6.17
CA GLY A 267 9.87 26.56 7.37
C GLY A 267 8.50 26.88 7.97
N ILE A 268 7.68 25.84 8.10
CA ILE A 268 6.36 25.82 8.74
C ILE A 268 6.54 25.60 10.24
N LEU A 269 7.44 24.66 10.58
CA LEU A 269 7.77 24.23 11.92
C LEU A 269 8.78 25.19 12.56
N SER A 270 8.58 25.48 13.84
CA SER A 270 9.40 26.38 14.64
C SER A 270 9.73 25.76 16.01
N ASP A 271 10.81 26.21 16.64
CA ASP A 271 11.25 25.70 17.94
C ASP A 271 10.26 25.99 19.08
N ASP A 272 9.48 27.07 18.97
CA ASP A 272 8.41 27.43 19.92
C ASP A 272 7.05 26.78 19.59
N LYS A 273 7.00 25.95 18.54
CA LYS A 273 5.80 25.27 18.02
C LYS A 273 4.69 26.21 17.53
N THR A 274 5.04 27.43 17.15
CA THR A 274 4.15 28.31 16.39
C THR A 274 4.13 27.92 14.92
N THR A 275 2.99 28.15 14.25
CA THR A 275 2.85 27.84 12.81
C THR A 275 3.22 29.05 11.98
N SER A 276 4.19 28.93 11.08
CA SER A 276 4.56 29.98 10.14
C SER A 276 3.52 30.13 9.02
N GLU A 277 2.84 31.29 8.95
CA GLU A 277 1.88 31.62 7.89
C GLU A 277 2.54 31.62 6.50
N GLN A 278 3.79 32.08 6.39
CA GLN A 278 4.56 32.05 5.13
C GLN A 278 4.93 30.62 4.73
N GLY A 279 5.23 29.75 5.70
CA GLY A 279 5.41 28.33 5.44
C GLY A 279 4.12 27.67 4.94
N LYS A 280 2.98 27.99 5.56
CA LYS A 280 1.66 27.49 5.12
C LYS A 280 1.31 27.93 3.71
N ALA A 281 1.44 29.22 3.38
CA ALA A 281 1.17 29.72 2.03
C ALA A 281 2.03 29.02 0.96
N ARG A 282 3.27 28.65 1.29
CA ARG A 282 4.15 27.83 0.44
C ARG A 282 3.63 26.39 0.27
N PHE A 283 3.20 25.74 1.34
CA PHE A 283 2.59 24.40 1.29
C PHE A 283 1.27 24.38 0.51
N ASP A 284 0.37 25.33 0.78
CA ASP A 284 -0.92 25.45 0.08
C ASP A 284 -0.70 25.65 -1.42
N LYS A 285 0.33 26.43 -1.81
CA LYS A 285 0.74 26.55 -3.22
C LYS A 285 1.22 25.22 -3.80
N LEU A 286 2.02 24.42 -3.10
CA LEU A 286 2.42 23.08 -3.58
C LEU A 286 1.23 22.13 -3.76
N VAL A 287 0.25 22.17 -2.85
CA VAL A 287 -1.00 21.40 -3.00
C VAL A 287 -1.80 21.87 -4.21
N ALA A 288 -1.94 23.19 -4.41
CA ALA A 288 -2.65 23.78 -5.54
C ALA A 288 -1.96 23.53 -6.89
N ASP A 289 -0.62 23.56 -6.92
CA ASP A 289 0.20 23.21 -8.09
C ASP A 289 0.27 21.69 -8.34
N ASN A 290 -0.49 20.87 -7.58
CA ASN A 290 -0.57 19.41 -7.71
C ASN A 290 0.77 18.67 -7.49
N VAL A 291 1.63 19.17 -6.60
CA VAL A 291 2.92 18.57 -6.22
C VAL A 291 2.74 17.49 -5.16
N PHE A 292 3.51 16.40 -5.25
CA PHE A 292 3.64 15.42 -4.15
C PHE A 292 4.87 15.74 -3.30
N THR A 293 4.66 16.15 -2.05
CA THR A 293 5.73 16.66 -1.19
C THR A 293 6.60 15.58 -0.54
N SER A 294 6.31 14.29 -0.77
CA SER A 294 7.06 13.17 -0.21
C SER A 294 8.41 12.98 -0.93
N THR A 295 9.44 13.68 -0.48
CA THR A 295 10.83 13.53 -0.96
C THR A 295 11.38 12.12 -0.71
N ARG A 296 12.31 11.64 -1.56
CA ARG A 296 12.73 10.23 -1.59
C ARG A 296 14.19 9.98 -1.22
N ALA A 297 15.11 10.74 -1.81
CA ALA A 297 16.53 10.43 -1.72
C ALA A 297 17.17 10.87 -0.39
N ILE A 298 17.94 9.98 0.23
CA ILE A 298 18.94 10.30 1.27
C ILE A 298 20.15 9.37 1.09
N GLY A 299 21.35 9.84 1.41
CA GLY A 299 22.56 9.01 1.35
C GLY A 299 23.76 9.67 2.01
N ASP A 300 24.76 8.85 2.34
CA ASP A 300 26.07 9.32 2.81
C ASP A 300 26.99 9.59 1.62
N PHE A 301 27.66 10.74 1.65
CA PHE A 301 28.81 11.06 0.82
C PHE A 301 29.97 11.51 1.72
N ASN A 302 30.90 10.60 2.00
CA ASN A 302 32.11 10.86 2.81
C ASN A 302 31.83 11.47 4.19
N GLY A 303 30.82 10.97 4.90
CA GLY A 303 30.37 11.49 6.21
C GLY A 303 29.46 12.72 6.12
N THR A 304 29.05 13.13 4.91
CA THR A 304 28.09 14.22 4.69
C THR A 304 26.74 13.62 4.30
N LEU A 305 25.69 13.93 5.05
CA LEU A 305 24.32 13.57 4.70
C LEU A 305 23.90 14.40 3.49
N ILE A 306 23.57 13.74 2.38
CA ILE A 306 22.96 14.34 1.19
C ILE A 306 21.50 13.89 1.12
N ALA A 307 20.57 14.82 0.91
CA ALA A 307 19.14 14.53 0.82
C ALA A 307 18.44 15.32 -0.28
N GLY A 308 17.40 14.71 -0.87
CA GLY A 308 16.45 15.39 -1.75
C GLY A 308 15.44 16.22 -0.96
N ALA A 309 15.23 17.46 -1.39
CA ALA A 309 14.29 18.42 -0.82
C ALA A 309 13.49 19.10 -1.95
N LEU A 310 12.42 19.82 -1.59
CA LEU A 310 11.62 20.60 -2.54
C LEU A 310 10.96 21.80 -1.89
N ASP A 311 10.72 22.84 -2.68
CA ASP A 311 9.93 24.01 -2.36
C ASP A 311 9.14 24.50 -3.60
N ASN A 312 8.58 25.71 -3.59
CA ASN A 312 7.82 26.24 -4.72
C ASN A 312 8.65 26.55 -5.98
N ASN A 313 9.98 26.44 -5.92
CA ASN A 313 10.89 26.61 -7.05
C ASN A 313 11.29 25.27 -7.70
N GLY A 314 10.85 24.14 -7.12
CA GLY A 314 11.12 22.79 -7.63
C GLY A 314 11.87 21.90 -6.63
N VAL A 315 12.50 20.85 -7.14
CA VAL A 315 13.31 19.91 -6.34
C VAL A 315 14.79 20.31 -6.34
N PHE A 316 15.48 19.97 -5.25
CA PHE A 316 16.88 20.32 -5.03
C PHE A 316 17.57 19.29 -4.13
N LEU A 317 18.90 19.25 -4.15
CA LEU A 317 19.72 18.52 -3.16
C LEU A 317 20.19 19.46 -2.07
N THR A 318 20.15 18.98 -0.83
CA THR A 318 20.71 19.64 0.35
C THR A 318 21.71 18.73 1.06
N ALA A 319 22.72 19.32 1.69
CA ALA A 319 23.84 18.63 2.32
C ALA A 319 24.11 19.16 3.73
N SER A 320 24.45 18.28 4.68
CA SER A 320 24.94 18.67 6.01
C SER A 320 25.99 17.69 6.56
N LYS A 321 27.04 18.25 7.17
CA LYS A 321 28.09 17.52 7.90
C LYS A 321 27.77 17.32 9.38
N ASP A 322 26.88 18.15 9.93
CA ASP A 322 26.33 17.98 11.28
C ASP A 322 24.82 18.23 11.25
N PRO A 323 24.03 17.24 10.78
CA PRO A 323 22.58 17.35 10.75
C PRO A 323 21.95 17.60 12.13
N SER A 324 22.65 17.23 13.22
CA SER A 324 22.19 17.45 14.59
C SER A 324 22.24 18.92 15.03
N ALA A 325 23.01 19.77 14.36
CA ALA A 325 22.98 21.22 14.56
C ALA A 325 21.70 21.89 14.01
N GLY A 326 20.79 21.10 13.40
CA GLY A 326 19.48 21.57 12.93
C GLY A 326 19.54 22.26 11.57
N LYS A 327 18.48 22.99 11.24
CA LYS A 327 18.18 23.44 9.88
C LYS A 327 19.29 24.26 9.22
N ASP A 328 19.97 25.11 9.98
CA ASP A 328 21.01 26.00 9.44
C ASP A 328 22.29 25.25 9.00
N SER A 329 22.48 24.01 9.44
CA SER A 329 23.56 23.13 8.98
C SER A 329 23.39 22.67 7.52
N PHE A 330 22.15 22.67 7.01
CA PHE A 330 21.81 22.17 5.69
C PHE A 330 22.01 23.24 4.62
N LYS A 331 22.80 22.92 3.59
CA LYS A 331 23.12 23.80 2.45
C LYS A 331 22.66 23.18 1.14
N THR A 332 22.00 23.96 0.29
CA THR A 332 21.59 23.53 -1.05
C THR A 332 22.80 23.36 -1.97
N ILE A 333 23.00 22.17 -2.53
CA ILE A 333 24.15 21.82 -3.39
C ILE A 333 23.81 21.59 -4.86
N ALA A 334 22.52 21.39 -5.18
CA ALA A 334 22.03 21.34 -6.56
C ALA A 334 20.56 21.77 -6.62
N THR A 335 20.11 22.46 -7.68
CA THR A 335 18.71 22.79 -7.98
C THR A 335 18.28 22.25 -9.35
N MET A 336 17.01 22.44 -9.70
CA MET A 336 16.45 22.17 -11.04
C MET A 336 17.41 22.51 -12.20
N ASP A 337 18.02 23.71 -12.17
CA ASP A 337 18.91 24.20 -13.23
C ASP A 337 20.18 23.35 -13.42
N ASP A 338 20.78 22.85 -12.33
CA ASP A 338 21.97 21.99 -12.43
C ASP A 338 21.61 20.61 -13.03
N PHE A 339 20.35 20.22 -12.92
CA PHE A 339 19.75 19.04 -13.56
C PHE A 339 19.02 19.40 -14.87
N GLY A 340 19.34 20.55 -15.49
CA GLY A 340 18.82 20.96 -16.80
C GLY A 340 17.31 21.21 -16.86
N GLY A 341 16.66 21.41 -15.72
CA GLY A 341 15.20 21.56 -15.62
C GLY A 341 14.41 20.25 -15.80
N GLU A 342 15.08 19.10 -15.85
CA GLU A 342 14.48 17.78 -16.12
C GLU A 342 13.68 17.12 -14.97
N PRO A 343 13.95 17.37 -13.66
CA PRO A 343 13.25 16.65 -12.60
C PRO A 343 11.72 16.83 -12.60
N ALA A 344 11.00 15.72 -12.71
CA ALA A 344 9.55 15.68 -12.83
C ALA A 344 8.89 15.37 -11.46
N TRP A 345 8.11 16.33 -10.93
CA TRP A 345 7.79 16.44 -9.50
C TRP A 345 6.31 16.70 -9.18
N HIS A 346 5.45 16.84 -10.20
CA HIS A 346 3.99 16.95 -10.03
C HIS A 346 3.36 15.56 -9.99
N ARG A 347 2.17 15.41 -9.39
CA ARG A 347 1.45 14.12 -9.29
C ARG A 347 1.05 13.54 -10.65
N THR A 348 0.94 14.38 -11.68
CA THR A 348 0.73 13.99 -13.08
C THR A 348 1.99 13.52 -13.78
N ASP A 349 3.17 13.71 -13.19
CA ASP A 349 4.44 13.28 -13.77
C ASP A 349 4.69 11.79 -13.53
N VAL A 350 5.81 11.26 -14.03
CA VAL A 350 6.18 9.86 -13.86
C VAL A 350 6.34 9.51 -12.37
N ASN A 351 5.85 8.34 -11.97
CA ASN A 351 5.91 7.85 -10.59
C ASN A 351 5.26 8.79 -9.54
N GLY A 352 4.25 9.56 -9.97
CA GLY A 352 3.49 10.49 -9.12
C GLY A 352 4.31 11.69 -8.65
N GLY A 353 5.24 12.17 -9.47
CA GLY A 353 6.22 13.19 -9.08
C GLY A 353 7.42 12.55 -8.42
N GLY A 354 8.18 11.76 -9.18
CA GLY A 354 9.37 11.05 -8.71
C GLY A 354 10.48 11.98 -8.19
N GLY A 355 10.65 13.14 -8.84
CA GLY A 355 11.67 14.14 -8.53
C GLY A 355 13.07 13.56 -8.55
N ILE A 356 13.83 13.85 -7.50
CA ILE A 356 15.09 13.17 -7.19
C ILE A 356 14.76 11.87 -6.45
N TYR A 357 14.98 10.73 -7.10
CA TYR A 357 14.50 9.44 -6.65
C TYR A 357 15.46 8.78 -5.63
N GLN A 358 16.76 8.80 -5.92
CA GLN A 358 17.80 8.22 -5.07
C GLN A 358 19.14 8.94 -5.28
N VAL A 359 19.98 8.96 -4.24
CA VAL A 359 21.40 9.35 -4.33
C VAL A 359 22.29 8.23 -3.79
N ILE A 360 23.47 8.03 -4.37
CA ILE A 360 24.46 7.05 -3.88
C ILE A 360 25.90 7.44 -4.25
N GLU A 361 26.83 7.33 -3.32
CA GLU A 361 28.27 7.40 -3.63
C GLU A 361 28.71 6.14 -4.37
N PHE A 362 29.47 6.27 -5.46
CA PHE A 362 30.24 5.20 -6.07
C PHE A 362 31.51 5.75 -6.72
N ASN A 363 32.65 5.09 -6.51
CA ASN A 363 33.96 5.50 -7.04
C ASN A 363 34.35 6.96 -6.74
N GLY A 364 33.99 7.46 -5.54
CA GLY A 364 34.24 8.84 -5.11
C GLY A 364 33.35 9.90 -5.80
N GLN A 365 32.33 9.47 -6.54
CA GLN A 365 31.38 10.34 -7.24
C GLN A 365 29.96 10.14 -6.67
N LEU A 366 29.13 11.17 -6.71
CA LEU A 366 27.73 11.07 -6.28
C LEU A 366 26.84 10.82 -7.51
N TYR A 367 26.15 9.69 -7.55
CA TYR A 367 25.18 9.37 -8.60
C TYR A 367 23.76 9.67 -8.11
N VAL A 368 22.99 10.33 -8.98
CA VAL A 368 21.65 10.86 -8.66
C VAL A 368 20.66 10.35 -9.72
N VAL A 369 19.64 9.60 -9.29
CA VAL A 369 18.54 9.18 -10.17
C VAL A 369 17.50 10.28 -10.22
N VAL A 370 17.20 10.75 -11.44
CA VAL A 370 16.21 11.79 -11.71
C VAL A 370 15.07 11.21 -12.55
N CYS A 371 13.85 11.33 -12.05
CA CYS A 371 12.64 11.05 -12.83
C CYS A 371 12.39 12.22 -13.80
N THR A 372 12.22 11.96 -15.10
CA THR A 372 12.11 13.03 -16.13
C THR A 372 10.81 13.02 -16.94
N GLY A 373 9.98 11.99 -16.77
CA GLY A 373 8.73 11.82 -17.50
C GLY A 373 7.64 12.78 -17.04
N THR A 374 7.06 13.53 -17.97
CA THR A 374 5.94 14.46 -17.75
C THR A 374 4.85 14.19 -18.79
N PRO A 375 3.60 14.66 -18.59
CA PRO A 375 2.55 14.53 -19.61
C PRO A 375 2.95 15.14 -20.97
N ALA A 376 3.78 16.18 -20.97
CA ALA A 376 4.26 16.85 -22.18
C ALA A 376 5.28 16.03 -22.99
N ASN A 377 5.87 14.97 -22.41
CA ASN A 377 6.82 14.08 -23.08
C ASN A 377 6.33 12.62 -23.17
N GLN A 378 5.02 12.40 -23.02
CA GLN A 378 4.38 11.11 -23.21
C GLN A 378 4.41 10.69 -24.69
N ASN A 379 4.78 9.44 -24.96
CA ASN A 379 4.82 8.88 -26.31
C ASN A 379 3.48 8.23 -26.72
N THR A 380 3.43 7.71 -27.95
CA THR A 380 2.22 7.07 -28.52
C THR A 380 1.84 5.77 -27.82
N GLN A 381 2.77 5.08 -27.14
CA GLN A 381 2.48 3.94 -26.27
C GLN A 381 1.92 4.36 -24.89
N GLY A 382 1.79 5.66 -24.61
CA GLY A 382 1.29 6.18 -23.34
C GLY A 382 2.28 6.13 -22.19
N THR A 383 3.54 5.76 -22.45
CA THR A 383 4.65 5.86 -21.48
C THR A 383 5.27 7.27 -21.51
N LYS A 384 5.71 7.78 -20.36
CA LYS A 384 6.42 9.07 -20.25
C LYS A 384 7.92 8.84 -20.39
N LYS A 385 8.70 9.91 -20.63
CA LYS A 385 10.17 9.82 -20.76
C LYS A 385 10.80 9.08 -19.56
N ALA A 386 11.73 8.18 -19.87
CA ALA A 386 12.44 7.35 -18.91
C ALA A 386 13.38 8.15 -17.97
N PHE A 387 13.93 7.48 -16.96
CA PHE A 387 14.83 8.11 -15.99
C PHE A 387 16.14 8.64 -16.60
N ALA A 388 16.74 9.59 -15.90
CA ALA A 388 18.11 10.05 -16.11
C ALA A 388 18.98 9.71 -14.88
N ILE A 389 20.30 9.61 -15.10
CA ILE A 389 21.30 9.47 -14.03
C ILE A 389 22.34 10.56 -14.23
N TRP A 390 22.54 11.35 -13.19
CA TRP A 390 23.52 12.42 -13.11
C TRP A 390 24.68 12.02 -12.21
N ARG A 391 25.90 12.38 -12.60
CA ARG A 391 27.11 12.33 -11.77
C ARG A 391 27.43 13.73 -11.25
N GLY A 392 27.56 13.86 -9.94
CA GLY A 392 28.18 14.98 -9.24
C GLY A 392 29.63 14.66 -8.88
N THR A 393 30.56 15.47 -9.36
CA THR A 393 31.96 15.47 -8.93
C THR A 393 32.19 16.62 -7.96
N VAL A 394 32.74 16.35 -6.77
CA VAL A 394 33.07 17.40 -5.78
C VAL A 394 34.56 17.73 -5.78
N ASN A 395 34.87 19.01 -5.81
CA ASN A 395 36.21 19.59 -5.67
C ASN A 395 36.19 20.64 -4.55
N GLY A 396 36.34 20.19 -3.30
CA GLY A 396 36.30 21.03 -2.11
C GLY A 396 35.30 20.52 -1.07
N ASP A 397 34.49 21.42 -0.51
CA ASP A 397 33.55 21.08 0.55
C ASP A 397 32.24 20.52 -0.03
N PRO A 398 31.79 19.30 0.32
CA PRO A 398 30.53 18.76 -0.17
C PRO A 398 29.28 19.54 0.28
N THR A 399 29.35 20.46 1.24
CA THR A 399 28.22 21.38 1.55
C THR A 399 28.19 22.64 0.69
N GLU A 400 29.23 22.94 -0.07
CA GLU A 400 29.30 24.15 -0.90
C GLU A 400 28.92 23.85 -2.35
N ARG A 401 27.85 24.48 -2.84
CA ARG A 401 27.37 24.28 -4.22
C ARG A 401 28.44 24.54 -5.28
N SER A 402 29.32 25.52 -5.06
CA SER A 402 30.42 25.87 -5.96
C SER A 402 31.51 24.80 -6.06
N SER A 403 31.57 23.85 -5.12
CA SER A 403 32.47 22.69 -5.18
C SER A 403 31.92 21.56 -6.06
N TRP A 404 30.65 21.58 -6.45
CA TRP A 404 30.04 20.53 -7.27
C TRP A 404 30.07 20.84 -8.76
N THR A 405 30.39 19.83 -9.58
CA THR A 405 30.23 19.85 -11.04
C THR A 405 29.32 18.69 -11.44
N TRP A 406 28.24 19.01 -12.15
CA TRP A 406 27.19 18.07 -12.55
C TRP A 406 27.28 17.70 -14.02
N SER A 407 27.05 16.42 -14.34
CA SER A 407 27.10 15.89 -15.71
C SER A 407 26.15 14.70 -15.87
N ARG A 408 25.55 14.52 -17.06
CA ARG A 408 24.67 13.39 -17.35
C ARG A 408 25.49 12.14 -17.70
N VAL A 409 25.11 11.00 -17.15
CA VAL A 409 25.60 9.66 -17.56
C VAL A 409 24.54 8.98 -18.42
N VAL A 410 23.29 9.06 -17.97
CA VAL A 410 22.09 8.53 -18.64
C VAL A 410 21.12 9.70 -18.85
N GLY A 411 20.71 9.99 -20.08
CA GLY A 411 19.83 11.12 -20.39
C GLY A 411 19.88 11.56 -21.86
N ASP A 412 19.94 12.87 -22.10
CA ASP A 412 20.07 13.43 -23.46
C ASP A 412 21.51 13.31 -23.99
N THR A 413 21.72 12.43 -24.97
CA THR A 413 23.03 12.20 -25.60
C THR A 413 23.51 13.39 -26.43
N THR A 414 22.61 14.26 -26.90
CA THR A 414 22.98 15.52 -27.57
C THR A 414 23.54 16.56 -26.60
N GLN A 415 23.25 16.39 -25.29
CA GLN A 415 23.79 17.17 -24.18
C GLN A 415 24.92 16.43 -23.44
N GLY A 416 25.57 15.47 -24.09
CA GLY A 416 26.77 14.80 -23.57
C GLY A 416 26.53 13.61 -22.64
N ALA A 417 25.29 13.12 -22.49
CA ALA A 417 25.07 11.84 -21.82
C ALA A 417 25.70 10.68 -22.62
N LYS A 418 26.29 9.70 -21.92
CA LYS A 418 26.88 8.50 -22.54
C LYS A 418 25.81 7.51 -23.03
N TYR A 419 24.67 7.50 -22.36
CA TYR A 419 23.52 6.64 -22.64
C TYR A 419 22.23 7.45 -22.74
N THR A 420 21.23 6.94 -23.46
CA THR A 420 19.91 7.58 -23.57
C THR A 420 19.16 7.52 -22.24
N TYR A 421 18.08 8.30 -22.08
CA TYR A 421 17.11 8.08 -21.00
C TYR A 421 16.71 6.59 -20.94
N GLY A 422 16.67 6.00 -19.74
CA GLY A 422 16.43 4.56 -19.59
C GLY A 422 17.58 3.64 -20.05
N ILE A 423 18.78 4.18 -20.27
CA ILE A 423 20.02 3.53 -20.75
C ILE A 423 19.96 3.07 -22.21
N ASP A 424 18.93 2.34 -22.60
CA ASP A 424 18.75 1.76 -23.94
C ASP A 424 17.77 2.61 -24.78
N PRO A 425 18.07 2.94 -26.06
CA PRO A 425 17.18 3.74 -26.90
C PRO A 425 15.77 3.15 -27.12
N SER A 426 15.63 1.83 -27.01
CA SER A 426 14.35 1.13 -27.10
C SER A 426 13.56 1.15 -25.78
N ARG A 427 14.20 1.45 -24.65
CA ARG A 427 13.62 1.36 -23.30
C ARG A 427 12.81 2.61 -22.95
N ILE A 428 11.49 2.50 -23.08
CA ILE A 428 10.55 3.61 -22.85
C ILE A 428 9.79 3.53 -21.52
N SER A 429 9.75 2.35 -20.89
CA SER A 429 8.86 2.11 -19.73
C SER A 429 9.45 2.50 -18.36
N ALA A 430 10.78 2.63 -18.25
CA ALA A 430 11.47 2.81 -16.95
C ALA A 430 11.45 4.27 -16.45
N GLY A 431 10.48 4.61 -15.61
CA GLY A 431 10.31 5.94 -15.04
C GLY A 431 11.27 6.32 -13.90
N ALA A 432 11.90 5.34 -13.25
CA ALA A 432 12.95 5.50 -12.24
C ALA A 432 13.92 4.31 -12.29
N ALA A 433 14.94 4.33 -11.44
CA ALA A 433 15.85 3.22 -11.21
C ALA A 433 16.25 3.13 -9.72
N THR A 434 16.55 1.92 -9.25
CA THR A 434 17.12 1.65 -7.94
C THR A 434 18.60 1.31 -8.10
N LEU A 435 19.46 2.06 -7.42
CA LEU A 435 20.90 1.92 -7.43
C LEU A 435 21.40 1.15 -6.20
N VAL A 436 22.37 0.26 -6.39
CA VAL A 436 22.98 -0.51 -5.30
C VAL A 436 24.43 -0.86 -5.63
N LYS A 437 25.36 -0.58 -4.70
CA LYS A 437 26.75 -1.01 -4.81
C LYS A 437 26.85 -2.52 -4.54
N TYR A 438 27.46 -3.27 -5.45
CA TYR A 438 27.82 -4.68 -5.22
C TYR A 438 29.14 -5.00 -5.92
N LYS A 439 30.12 -5.45 -5.13
CA LYS A 439 31.51 -5.65 -5.56
C LYS A 439 32.05 -4.35 -6.21
N ASN A 440 32.63 -4.43 -7.40
CA ASN A 440 33.25 -3.29 -8.08
C ASN A 440 32.30 -2.57 -9.05
N HIS A 441 30.99 -2.83 -8.95
CA HIS A 441 29.98 -2.28 -9.85
C HIS A 441 28.86 -1.56 -9.09
N LEU A 442 28.29 -0.56 -9.75
CA LEU A 442 27.00 0.01 -9.38
C LEU A 442 25.91 -0.72 -10.19
N TYR A 443 25.07 -1.49 -9.52
CA TYR A 443 23.92 -2.13 -10.15
C TYR A 443 22.76 -1.14 -10.23
N ILE A 444 22.05 -1.19 -11.36
CA ILE A 444 20.96 -0.29 -11.72
C ILE A 444 19.77 -1.18 -12.09
N GLY A 445 18.77 -1.27 -11.22
CA GLY A 445 17.54 -2.04 -11.49
C GLY A 445 16.40 -1.12 -11.87
N ASP A 446 15.69 -1.43 -12.96
CA ASP A 446 14.62 -0.59 -13.48
C ASP A 446 13.42 -0.48 -12.53
N TYR A 447 12.70 0.63 -12.69
CA TYR A 447 11.41 0.88 -12.05
C TYR A 447 10.47 1.48 -13.11
N ASN A 448 9.52 0.69 -13.60
CA ASN A 448 8.56 1.16 -14.62
C ASN A 448 7.56 2.19 -14.04
N ASP A 449 6.74 2.84 -14.87
CA ASP A 449 5.63 3.66 -14.36
C ASP A 449 4.30 2.89 -14.32
N VAL A 450 4.17 1.98 -13.34
CA VAL A 450 2.88 1.32 -13.06
C VAL A 450 1.89 2.29 -12.45
N SER A 451 2.31 3.40 -11.84
CA SER A 451 1.39 4.37 -11.24
C SER A 451 0.52 5.05 -12.29
N SER A 452 1.12 5.51 -13.40
CA SER A 452 0.39 6.05 -14.55
C SER A 452 -0.34 4.97 -15.33
N ALA A 453 0.19 3.74 -15.42
CA ALA A 453 -0.51 2.64 -16.08
C ALA A 453 -1.77 2.22 -15.31
N LEU A 454 -1.73 2.15 -13.97
CA LEU A 454 -2.86 1.81 -13.12
C LEU A 454 -3.89 2.94 -13.07
N GLN A 455 -3.45 4.21 -12.99
CA GLN A 455 -4.37 5.36 -13.12
C GLN A 455 -4.98 5.45 -14.52
N GLY A 456 -4.17 5.24 -15.57
CA GLY A 456 -4.62 5.16 -16.95
C GLY A 456 -5.63 4.03 -17.17
N PHE A 457 -5.42 2.87 -16.55
CA PHE A 457 -6.38 1.78 -16.55
C PHE A 457 -7.67 2.13 -15.76
N VAL A 458 -7.56 2.53 -14.49
CA VAL A 458 -8.73 2.70 -13.61
C VAL A 458 -9.57 3.95 -13.96
N LEU A 459 -8.92 5.05 -14.34
CA LEU A 459 -9.58 6.35 -14.59
C LEU A 459 -9.84 6.58 -16.08
N GLN A 460 -8.88 6.25 -16.94
CA GLN A 460 -8.92 6.53 -18.38
C GLN A 460 -9.28 5.29 -19.22
N LYS A 461 -9.32 4.10 -18.60
CA LYS A 461 -9.67 2.83 -19.23
C LYS A 461 -8.74 2.49 -20.40
N ASN A 462 -7.44 2.74 -20.22
CA ASN A 462 -6.39 2.51 -21.22
C ASN A 462 -5.42 1.41 -20.76
N PHE A 463 -5.30 0.34 -21.56
CA PHE A 463 -4.42 -0.80 -21.33
C PHE A 463 -3.09 -0.72 -22.09
N VAL A 464 -2.93 0.20 -23.05
CA VAL A 464 -1.74 0.29 -23.93
C VAL A 464 -0.46 0.45 -23.11
N THR A 465 -0.44 1.40 -22.17
CA THR A 465 0.71 1.63 -21.27
C THR A 465 0.99 0.41 -20.40
N GLN A 466 -0.03 -0.30 -19.92
CA GLN A 466 0.15 -1.50 -19.11
C GLN A 466 0.71 -2.66 -19.94
N ALA A 467 0.27 -2.83 -21.19
CA ALA A 467 0.82 -3.82 -22.10
C ALA A 467 2.30 -3.52 -22.42
N THR A 468 2.63 -2.26 -22.71
CA THR A 468 4.02 -1.84 -22.96
C THR A 468 4.91 -2.01 -21.72
N ASN A 469 4.40 -1.76 -20.51
CA ASN A 469 5.08 -2.07 -19.25
C ASN A 469 5.34 -3.58 -19.07
N LEU A 470 4.41 -4.46 -19.49
CA LEU A 470 4.62 -5.92 -19.45
C LEU A 470 5.61 -6.37 -20.54
N GLU A 471 5.50 -5.83 -21.76
CA GLU A 471 6.45 -6.10 -22.85
C GLU A 471 7.87 -5.65 -22.49
N GLN A 472 8.02 -4.53 -21.77
CA GLN A 472 9.27 -4.02 -21.23
C GLN A 472 9.30 -4.10 -19.70
N SER A 473 9.24 -5.32 -19.16
CA SER A 473 9.42 -5.62 -17.73
C SER A 473 10.75 -5.10 -17.18
N ILE A 474 11.03 -5.17 -15.88
CA ILE A 474 12.28 -4.58 -15.35
C ILE A 474 13.54 -5.25 -15.89
N ASN A 475 14.51 -4.46 -16.36
CA ASN A 475 15.86 -4.94 -16.58
C ASN A 475 16.73 -4.71 -15.33
N LEU A 476 17.87 -5.40 -15.30
CA LEU A 476 18.97 -5.13 -14.37
C LEU A 476 20.22 -4.84 -15.20
N TYR A 477 20.91 -3.76 -14.88
CA TYR A 477 22.19 -3.38 -15.45
C TYR A 477 23.28 -3.34 -14.38
N ARG A 478 24.55 -3.37 -14.78
CA ARG A 478 25.69 -3.04 -13.90
C ARG A 478 26.62 -2.05 -14.60
N MET A 479 27.16 -1.11 -13.84
CA MET A 479 28.05 -0.06 -14.31
C MET A 479 29.43 -0.18 -13.63
N ASP A 480 30.51 -0.13 -14.42
CA ASP A 480 31.88 -0.13 -13.92
C ASP A 480 32.35 1.27 -13.45
N ALA A 481 33.57 1.32 -12.91
CA ALA A 481 34.21 2.56 -12.46
C ALA A 481 34.49 3.58 -13.59
N ASN A 482 34.42 3.17 -14.86
CA ASN A 482 34.58 4.00 -16.06
C ASN A 482 33.23 4.33 -16.72
N GLU A 483 32.13 4.11 -15.99
CA GLU A 483 30.76 4.32 -16.43
C GLU A 483 30.38 3.49 -17.67
N ASN A 484 31.00 2.32 -17.88
CA ASN A 484 30.56 1.36 -18.89
C ASN A 484 29.43 0.51 -18.30
N ILE A 485 28.29 0.46 -18.99
CA ILE A 485 27.10 -0.28 -18.57
C ILE A 485 26.97 -1.59 -19.36
N GLU A 486 26.75 -2.69 -18.65
CA GLU A 486 26.35 -3.99 -19.20
C GLU A 486 24.92 -4.33 -18.79
N LEU A 487 24.14 -4.92 -19.69
CA LEU A 487 22.83 -5.52 -19.40
C LEU A 487 23.05 -6.87 -18.68
N VAL A 488 22.51 -7.00 -17.47
CA VAL A 488 22.62 -8.21 -16.65
C VAL A 488 21.40 -9.11 -16.82
N VAL A 489 20.20 -8.53 -16.80
CA VAL A 489 18.90 -9.20 -17.00
C VAL A 489 18.09 -8.35 -17.96
N GLY A 490 17.61 -8.94 -19.04
CA GLY A 490 16.89 -8.24 -20.10
C GLY A 490 16.98 -8.97 -21.44
N ASP A 491 16.01 -8.68 -22.30
CA ASP A 491 15.92 -9.27 -23.63
C ASP A 491 16.96 -8.62 -24.59
N PRO A 492 17.35 -9.29 -25.69
CA PRO A 492 18.20 -8.71 -26.72
C PRO A 492 17.62 -7.43 -27.34
N THR A 493 18.48 -6.43 -27.56
CA THR A 493 18.16 -5.16 -28.24
C THR A 493 19.28 -4.78 -29.22
N ASP A 494 19.07 -3.76 -30.06
CA ASP A 494 20.13 -3.23 -30.94
C ASP A 494 21.38 -2.76 -30.16
N MET A 495 21.19 -2.34 -28.91
CA MET A 495 22.29 -1.91 -28.02
C MET A 495 22.92 -3.08 -27.26
N PHE A 496 22.14 -4.10 -26.92
CA PHE A 496 22.57 -5.31 -26.21
C PHE A 496 22.16 -6.57 -27.01
N PRO A 497 22.83 -6.86 -28.15
CA PRO A 497 22.36 -7.89 -29.10
C PRO A 497 22.41 -9.33 -28.58
N GLU A 498 23.20 -9.60 -27.54
CA GLU A 498 23.27 -10.91 -26.87
C GLU A 498 22.27 -11.02 -25.69
N GLY A 499 21.52 -9.96 -25.38
CA GLY A 499 20.67 -9.86 -24.18
C GLY A 499 21.46 -9.76 -22.87
N GLY A 500 20.79 -10.06 -21.76
CA GLY A 500 21.39 -9.97 -20.42
C GLY A 500 22.43 -11.07 -20.15
N ILE A 501 23.62 -10.69 -19.66
CA ILE A 501 24.75 -11.61 -19.41
C ILE A 501 24.49 -12.72 -18.38
N SER A 502 23.37 -12.67 -17.64
CA SER A 502 22.93 -13.75 -16.77
C SER A 502 22.19 -14.90 -17.49
N GLY A 503 21.81 -14.69 -18.75
CA GLY A 503 20.94 -15.59 -19.51
C GLY A 503 19.46 -15.52 -19.12
N LYS A 504 19.03 -14.49 -18.38
CA LYS A 504 17.62 -14.21 -18.08
C LYS A 504 17.12 -13.03 -18.89
N GLY A 505 15.93 -13.21 -19.47
CA GLY A 505 15.16 -12.16 -20.13
C GLY A 505 14.59 -11.16 -19.14
N THR A 506 13.88 -10.18 -19.67
CA THR A 506 13.32 -9.07 -18.91
C THR A 506 12.38 -9.54 -17.79
N GLY A 507 12.37 -8.83 -16.66
CA GLY A 507 11.64 -9.22 -15.46
C GLY A 507 12.12 -10.50 -14.79
N TYR A 508 13.35 -10.95 -15.08
CA TYR A 508 13.90 -12.22 -14.61
C TYR A 508 13.12 -13.45 -15.15
N ASP A 509 12.72 -13.38 -16.42
CA ASP A 509 11.83 -14.31 -17.13
C ASP A 509 10.34 -14.26 -16.71
N THR A 510 9.95 -13.34 -15.82
CA THR A 510 8.54 -13.01 -15.56
C THR A 510 8.25 -11.54 -15.83
N HIS A 511 7.46 -11.31 -16.87
CA HIS A 511 7.06 -9.98 -17.32
C HIS A 511 6.15 -9.23 -16.34
N MET A 512 5.77 -9.88 -15.24
CA MET A 512 4.94 -9.31 -14.18
C MET A 512 5.73 -8.48 -13.16
N ASN A 513 7.07 -8.61 -13.13
CA ASN A 513 7.97 -7.81 -12.31
C ASN A 513 8.13 -6.39 -12.85
N GLN A 514 7.56 -5.40 -12.17
CA GLN A 514 7.49 -4.04 -12.70
C GLN A 514 8.35 -3.02 -11.96
N TYR A 515 8.76 -3.30 -10.72
CA TYR A 515 9.75 -2.49 -9.99
C TYR A 515 10.89 -3.36 -9.45
N THR A 516 12.14 -2.92 -9.62
CA THR A 516 13.24 -3.25 -8.69
C THR A 516 13.04 -2.40 -7.45
N TRP A 517 12.18 -2.84 -6.51
CA TRP A 517 11.67 -1.93 -5.49
C TRP A 517 12.68 -1.68 -4.35
N GLN A 518 13.50 -2.69 -4.04
CA GLN A 518 14.66 -2.61 -3.17
C GLN A 518 15.73 -3.61 -3.60
N ALA A 519 16.97 -3.28 -3.25
CA ALA A 519 18.10 -4.18 -3.40
C ALA A 519 19.06 -4.04 -2.23
N THR A 520 19.70 -5.15 -1.80
CA THR A 520 20.72 -5.11 -0.76
C THR A 520 21.78 -6.19 -0.97
N VAL A 521 23.00 -5.95 -0.52
CA VAL A 521 24.03 -7.00 -0.45
C VAL A 521 23.90 -7.73 0.88
N TYR A 522 23.77 -9.06 0.83
CA TYR A 522 23.66 -9.94 1.99
C TYR A 522 24.30 -11.29 1.63
N GLU A 523 25.07 -11.90 2.55
CA GLU A 523 25.77 -13.17 2.34
C GLU A 523 26.59 -13.25 1.02
N ASP A 524 27.32 -12.17 0.71
CA ASP A 524 28.10 -11.98 -0.53
C ASP A 524 27.31 -12.08 -1.86
N LYS A 525 25.97 -12.05 -1.80
CA LYS A 525 25.05 -11.97 -2.94
C LYS A 525 24.32 -10.64 -2.94
N LEU A 526 23.92 -10.18 -4.11
CA LEU A 526 22.99 -9.08 -4.27
C LEU A 526 21.57 -9.62 -4.28
N TYR A 527 20.76 -9.25 -3.29
CA TYR A 527 19.34 -9.59 -3.20
C TYR A 527 18.51 -8.51 -3.88
N ILE A 528 17.58 -8.90 -4.74
CA ILE A 528 16.64 -8.01 -5.44
C ILE A 528 15.22 -8.37 -5.02
N GLY A 529 14.52 -7.43 -4.39
CA GLY A 529 13.09 -7.53 -4.08
C GLY A 529 12.26 -6.76 -5.09
N THR A 530 11.25 -7.39 -5.66
CA THR A 530 10.46 -6.80 -6.76
C THR A 530 9.11 -6.25 -6.29
N MET A 531 8.41 -5.60 -7.22
CA MET A 531 6.95 -5.52 -7.24
C MET A 531 6.43 -6.36 -8.39
N ASP A 532 5.57 -7.32 -8.08
CA ASP A 532 4.80 -8.11 -9.04
C ASP A 532 3.41 -7.48 -9.22
N THR A 533 3.03 -7.21 -10.47
CA THR A 533 1.76 -6.54 -10.79
C THR A 533 0.56 -7.49 -10.89
N THR A 534 0.77 -8.82 -10.88
CA THR A 534 -0.30 -9.84 -11.03
C THR A 534 -1.40 -9.68 -9.99
N THR A 535 -1.02 -9.33 -8.77
CA THR A 535 -1.95 -9.08 -7.66
C THR A 535 -2.84 -7.87 -7.93
N LEU A 536 -2.29 -6.80 -8.53
CA LEU A 536 -3.03 -5.56 -8.82
C LEU A 536 -3.87 -5.66 -10.09
N LEU A 537 -3.41 -6.45 -11.07
CA LEU A 537 -4.16 -6.75 -12.27
C LEU A 537 -5.23 -7.84 -12.04
N GLU A 538 -5.46 -8.30 -10.79
CA GLU A 538 -6.50 -9.29 -10.47
C GLU A 538 -7.88 -8.96 -11.07
N PRO A 539 -8.45 -7.75 -10.94
CA PRO A 539 -9.76 -7.42 -11.51
C PRO A 539 -9.86 -7.67 -13.00
N ILE A 540 -8.82 -7.28 -13.74
CA ILE A 540 -8.70 -7.51 -15.17
C ILE A 540 -8.59 -9.01 -15.39
N ALA A 541 -7.71 -9.68 -14.64
CA ALA A 541 -7.55 -11.13 -14.63
C ALA A 541 -8.74 -11.88 -14.01
N GLN A 542 -9.85 -11.23 -13.64
CA GLN A 542 -11.14 -11.87 -13.30
C GLN A 542 -12.15 -11.70 -14.43
N PHE A 543 -12.08 -10.61 -15.20
CA PHE A 543 -12.62 -10.57 -16.56
C PHE A 543 -11.80 -11.45 -17.54
N THR A 544 -10.60 -11.90 -17.16
CA THR A 544 -9.65 -12.56 -18.07
C THR A 544 -8.77 -13.64 -17.39
N ASN A 545 -9.31 -14.40 -16.42
CA ASN A 545 -8.63 -15.57 -15.79
C ASN A 545 -8.47 -16.78 -16.75
N GLY A 546 -8.46 -16.52 -18.06
CA GLY A 546 -8.78 -17.49 -19.09
C GLY A 546 -10.28 -17.59 -19.38
N ASP A 547 -11.20 -17.42 -18.42
CA ASP A 547 -12.57 -17.90 -18.61
C ASP A 547 -13.31 -17.19 -19.75
N LEU A 548 -13.38 -15.85 -19.82
CA LEU A 548 -14.08 -15.19 -20.93
C LEU A 548 -13.48 -15.44 -22.33
N ILE A 549 -12.18 -15.79 -22.43
CA ILE A 549 -11.51 -16.12 -23.71
C ILE A 549 -11.36 -17.63 -23.96
N HIS A 550 -11.72 -18.46 -22.99
CA HIS A 550 -11.85 -19.91 -23.10
C HIS A 550 -13.33 -20.35 -23.05
N MET A 551 -14.24 -19.41 -22.78
CA MET A 551 -15.68 -19.61 -22.82
C MET A 551 -16.03 -20.09 -24.21
N THR A 552 -16.61 -21.28 -24.29
CA THR A 552 -17.07 -21.80 -25.58
C THR A 552 -18.20 -20.91 -26.12
N PRO A 553 -18.51 -20.96 -27.42
CA PRO A 553 -19.66 -20.26 -27.98
C PRO A 553 -20.97 -20.52 -27.19
N GLU A 554 -21.12 -21.70 -26.60
CA GLU A 554 -22.26 -22.10 -25.77
C GLU A 554 -22.28 -21.40 -24.40
N GLU A 555 -21.11 -21.26 -23.74
CA GLU A 555 -21.00 -20.52 -22.48
C GLU A 555 -21.27 -19.02 -22.71
N TRP A 556 -20.79 -18.47 -23.82
CA TRP A 556 -21.13 -17.11 -24.28
C TRP A 556 -22.64 -16.93 -24.55
N LYS A 557 -23.27 -17.89 -25.23
CA LYS A 557 -24.73 -17.89 -25.46
C LYS A 557 -25.52 -17.96 -24.16
N SER A 558 -25.08 -18.76 -23.20
CA SER A 558 -25.68 -18.80 -21.85
C SER A 558 -25.56 -17.44 -21.13
N GLN A 559 -24.42 -16.76 -21.26
CA GLN A 559 -24.22 -15.45 -20.64
C GLN A 559 -25.04 -14.34 -21.32
N ILE A 560 -25.17 -14.37 -22.66
CA ILE A 560 -26.10 -13.48 -23.37
C ILE A 560 -27.53 -13.73 -22.90
N ASN A 561 -27.98 -14.99 -22.87
CA ASN A 561 -29.32 -15.34 -22.38
C ASN A 561 -29.58 -14.85 -20.96
N TYR A 562 -28.61 -14.93 -20.05
CA TYR A 562 -28.72 -14.37 -18.69
C TYR A 562 -28.98 -12.87 -18.69
N LEU A 563 -28.23 -12.11 -19.50
CA LEU A 563 -28.40 -10.67 -19.63
C LEU A 563 -29.78 -10.31 -20.17
N ARG A 564 -30.31 -11.06 -21.16
CA ARG A 564 -31.66 -10.85 -21.69
C ARG A 564 -32.72 -10.92 -20.59
N VAL A 565 -32.72 -12.00 -19.80
CA VAL A 565 -33.68 -12.19 -18.69
C VAL A 565 -33.51 -11.12 -17.62
N PHE A 566 -32.27 -10.74 -17.31
CA PHE A 566 -32.01 -9.69 -16.35
C PHE A 566 -32.57 -8.32 -16.79
N LEU A 567 -32.46 -7.98 -18.08
CA LEU A 567 -33.04 -6.76 -18.62
C LEU A 567 -34.58 -6.79 -18.57
N GLU A 568 -35.23 -7.91 -18.89
CA GLU A 568 -36.69 -8.06 -18.76
C GLU A 568 -37.16 -7.82 -17.32
N LEU A 569 -36.48 -8.39 -16.32
CA LEU A 569 -36.84 -8.20 -14.90
C LEU A 569 -36.88 -6.73 -14.48
N LEU A 570 -36.03 -5.89 -15.06
CA LEU A 570 -35.91 -4.47 -14.68
C LEU A 570 -37.02 -3.60 -15.29
N ILE A 571 -37.57 -3.99 -16.44
CA ILE A 571 -38.55 -3.21 -17.20
C ILE A 571 -39.93 -3.30 -16.51
N LYS A 572 -40.58 -2.15 -16.28
CA LYS A 572 -41.97 -2.16 -15.81
C LYS A 572 -42.88 -2.62 -16.95
N ASP A 573 -43.68 -3.65 -16.68
CA ASP A 573 -44.68 -4.14 -17.61
C ASP A 573 -45.73 -3.04 -17.90
N ALA A 574 -45.86 -2.64 -19.18
CA ALA A 574 -46.65 -1.49 -19.62
C ALA A 574 -48.17 -1.68 -19.43
N THR A 575 -48.59 -2.88 -19.02
CA THR A 575 -49.98 -3.24 -18.70
C THR A 575 -50.40 -2.86 -17.26
N ASN A 576 -49.47 -2.43 -16.40
CA ASN A 576 -49.70 -2.20 -14.97
C ASN A 576 -49.68 -0.71 -14.55
N SER A 577 -50.48 0.12 -15.22
CA SER A 577 -50.97 1.40 -14.68
C SER A 577 -52.10 1.99 -15.53
N ASP A 578 -53.35 1.82 -15.08
CA ASP A 578 -54.07 2.97 -14.52
C ASP A 578 -55.34 2.54 -13.79
N GLY A 579 -55.44 2.98 -12.53
CA GLY A 579 -56.65 2.87 -11.74
C GLY A 579 -57.24 4.24 -11.45
N SER A 580 -58.01 4.81 -12.39
CA SER A 580 -59.21 5.59 -12.06
C SER A 580 -59.98 6.16 -13.27
N ALA A 581 -61.31 6.12 -13.15
CA ALA A 581 -62.29 7.10 -13.68
C ALA A 581 -62.38 7.35 -15.21
N SER A 582 -63.41 6.74 -15.82
CA SER A 582 -64.17 7.38 -16.91
C SER A 582 -64.97 8.58 -16.36
N PRO A 583 -65.24 9.61 -17.18
CA PRO A 583 -66.60 9.70 -17.74
C PRO A 583 -66.71 10.19 -19.22
N ASP A 584 -67.67 9.58 -19.91
CA ASP A 584 -68.51 10.01 -21.07
C ASP A 584 -68.04 10.98 -22.19
N ASP A 585 -68.17 10.42 -23.42
CA ASP A 585 -68.92 10.91 -24.59
C ASP A 585 -68.57 12.22 -25.33
N SER A 586 -67.94 12.11 -26.50
CA SER A 586 -68.64 12.20 -27.82
C SER A 586 -67.72 12.57 -29.01
N GLY A 587 -67.92 11.93 -30.18
CA GLY A 587 -67.58 12.52 -31.50
C GLY A 587 -66.46 11.90 -32.38
N ASN A 588 -66.86 10.96 -33.26
CA ASN A 588 -66.33 10.64 -34.61
C ASN A 588 -64.80 10.54 -34.95
N ASP A 589 -64.42 9.31 -35.31
CA ASP A 589 -63.84 8.89 -36.61
C ASP A 589 -62.50 9.48 -37.12
N SER A 590 -61.40 8.69 -37.09
CA SER A 590 -60.93 7.95 -38.30
C SER A 590 -59.53 7.31 -38.17
N GLY A 591 -59.49 5.99 -38.43
CA GLY A 591 -58.38 5.18 -38.99
C GLY A 591 -56.92 5.27 -38.50
N ALA A 592 -56.40 4.17 -37.91
CA ALA A 592 -55.28 3.38 -38.47
C ALA A 592 -54.84 2.18 -37.57
N ALA A 593 -54.31 1.14 -38.22
CA ALA A 593 -53.43 0.08 -37.69
C ALA A 593 -53.83 -0.65 -36.38
N GLY A 594 -54.55 -1.76 -36.50
CA GLY A 594 -54.73 -2.72 -35.41
C GLY A 594 -53.52 -3.63 -35.21
N ALA A 595 -52.80 -3.48 -34.10
CA ALA A 595 -51.94 -4.53 -33.57
C ALA A 595 -52.81 -5.63 -32.95
N ALA A 596 -52.48 -6.90 -33.22
CA ALA A 596 -53.28 -8.03 -32.74
C ALA A 596 -53.17 -8.19 -31.20
N THR A 597 -54.30 -8.05 -30.52
CA THR A 597 -54.43 -8.32 -29.09
C THR A 597 -54.30 -9.82 -28.79
N PHE A 598 -53.47 -10.16 -27.79
CA PHE A 598 -53.42 -11.50 -27.21
C PHE A 598 -53.91 -11.49 -25.76
N SER A 599 -54.52 -12.60 -25.35
CA SER A 599 -55.55 -12.62 -24.31
C SER A 599 -55.06 -12.46 -22.88
N ALA A 600 -55.84 -11.72 -22.09
CA ALA A 600 -55.69 -11.60 -20.65
C ALA A 600 -55.95 -12.93 -19.90
N ARG A 601 -55.34 -13.06 -18.71
CA ARG A 601 -55.71 -14.06 -17.70
C ARG A 601 -56.37 -13.36 -16.52
N THR A 602 -57.42 -13.98 -15.96
CA THR A 602 -58.19 -13.44 -14.83
C THR A 602 -57.37 -13.41 -13.52
N PRO A 603 -57.64 -12.44 -12.63
CA PRO A 603 -56.90 -12.26 -11.40
C PRO A 603 -57.40 -13.21 -10.30
N ASP A 604 -56.48 -13.92 -9.65
CA ASP A 604 -56.51 -14.10 -8.20
C ASP A 604 -55.19 -14.73 -7.69
N THR A 605 -54.85 -14.39 -6.44
CA THR A 605 -53.81 -14.97 -5.57
C THR A 605 -52.35 -14.45 -5.63
N VAL A 606 -51.91 -13.97 -4.45
CA VAL A 606 -50.55 -13.86 -3.84
C VAL A 606 -49.48 -12.99 -4.51
N SER A 607 -48.55 -12.51 -3.68
CA SER A 607 -47.25 -11.96 -4.11
C SER A 607 -46.54 -12.95 -5.03
N ALA A 608 -46.17 -12.52 -6.23
CA ALA A 608 -45.42 -13.35 -7.16
C ALA A 608 -44.11 -13.81 -6.50
N ASP A 609 -43.89 -15.12 -6.48
CA ASP A 609 -42.61 -15.70 -6.05
C ASP A 609 -41.50 -15.13 -6.96
N ALA A 610 -40.34 -14.80 -6.40
CA ALA A 610 -39.17 -14.41 -7.17
C ALA A 610 -38.83 -15.46 -8.26
N SER A 611 -39.10 -16.74 -8.01
CA SER A 611 -38.99 -17.81 -9.01
C SER A 611 -39.94 -17.65 -10.21
N ASP A 612 -41.18 -17.20 -9.97
CA ASP A 612 -42.16 -16.97 -11.03
C ASP A 612 -41.86 -15.71 -11.83
N LEU A 613 -41.35 -14.65 -11.19
CA LEU A 613 -40.89 -13.43 -11.88
C LEU A 613 -39.70 -13.73 -12.82
N VAL A 614 -38.71 -14.51 -12.36
CA VAL A 614 -37.59 -14.96 -13.21
C VAL A 614 -38.09 -15.83 -14.36
N LYS A 615 -39.11 -16.65 -14.14
CA LYS A 615 -39.71 -17.48 -15.19
C LYS A 615 -40.44 -16.64 -16.26
N GLN A 616 -41.23 -15.65 -15.85
CA GLN A 616 -41.91 -14.73 -16.77
C GLN A 616 -40.90 -13.93 -17.60
N ALA A 617 -39.82 -13.45 -16.99
CA ALA A 617 -38.74 -12.77 -17.69
C ALA A 617 -37.99 -13.68 -18.70
N VAL A 618 -37.88 -14.99 -18.45
CA VAL A 618 -37.37 -15.97 -19.44
C VAL A 618 -38.31 -16.10 -20.64
N GLU A 619 -39.61 -16.11 -20.40
CA GLU A 619 -40.64 -16.22 -21.44
C GLU A 619 -40.64 -14.93 -22.31
N GLN A 620 -40.70 -13.75 -21.69
CA GLN A 620 -40.61 -12.44 -22.38
C GLN A 620 -39.31 -12.27 -23.17
N ALA A 621 -38.15 -12.62 -22.60
CA ALA A 621 -36.87 -12.58 -23.29
C ALA A 621 -36.82 -13.51 -24.52
N SER A 622 -37.48 -14.67 -24.44
CA SER A 622 -37.60 -15.62 -25.57
C SER A 622 -38.49 -15.06 -26.68
N GLU A 623 -39.61 -14.41 -26.32
CA GLU A 623 -40.52 -13.80 -27.28
C GLU A 623 -39.87 -12.63 -28.02
N ARG A 624 -39.18 -11.73 -27.31
CA ARG A 624 -38.45 -10.62 -27.96
C ARG A 624 -37.29 -11.11 -28.84
N LYS A 625 -36.54 -12.12 -28.39
CA LYS A 625 -35.51 -12.79 -29.22
C LYS A 625 -36.11 -13.34 -30.52
N ALA A 626 -37.23 -14.07 -30.44
CA ALA A 626 -37.88 -14.68 -31.59
C ALA A 626 -38.40 -13.65 -32.62
N GLN A 627 -38.90 -12.48 -32.16
CA GLN A 627 -39.39 -11.41 -33.04
C GLN A 627 -38.30 -10.75 -33.90
N THR A 628 -37.04 -10.86 -33.49
CA THR A 628 -35.92 -10.10 -34.07
C THR A 628 -34.81 -10.98 -34.67
N MET A 629 -35.07 -12.28 -34.84
CA MET A 629 -34.22 -13.14 -35.70
C MET A 629 -34.50 -12.85 -37.19
N PRO A 630 -33.47 -12.80 -38.07
CA PRO A 630 -33.67 -12.56 -39.50
C PRO A 630 -34.53 -13.65 -40.16
N GLN A 631 -35.64 -13.25 -40.81
CA GLN A 631 -36.48 -14.14 -41.62
C GLN A 631 -35.76 -14.71 -42.87
N THR A 632 -34.52 -14.29 -43.14
CA THR A 632 -33.73 -14.66 -44.33
C THR A 632 -33.12 -16.06 -44.30
N MET A 633 -33.28 -16.83 -43.22
CA MET A 633 -32.98 -18.29 -43.26
C MET A 633 -34.11 -19.12 -43.89
N SER A 634 -35.25 -18.51 -44.25
CA SER A 634 -36.32 -19.15 -45.04
C SER A 634 -36.02 -19.13 -46.55
N ALA A 635 -34.92 -19.78 -46.96
CA ALA A 635 -34.53 -19.94 -48.36
C ALA A 635 -34.05 -21.36 -48.75
N ASP A 636 -34.25 -22.36 -47.88
CA ASP A 636 -34.20 -23.77 -48.30
C ASP A 636 -35.40 -24.54 -47.75
N SER A 637 -36.34 -24.85 -48.65
CA SER A 637 -37.59 -25.54 -48.36
C SER A 637 -37.36 -27.04 -48.18
N GLY A 638 -36.78 -27.44 -47.04
CA GLY A 638 -36.44 -28.86 -46.81
C GLY A 638 -36.13 -29.30 -45.38
N SER A 639 -35.89 -28.39 -44.43
CA SER A 639 -35.62 -28.77 -43.03
C SER A 639 -36.42 -27.92 -42.05
N ASN A 640 -36.91 -28.55 -40.96
CA ASN A 640 -37.46 -27.83 -39.83
C ASN A 640 -36.37 -26.95 -39.22
N ALA A 641 -36.49 -25.64 -39.37
CA ALA A 641 -35.66 -24.70 -38.61
C ALA A 641 -35.83 -25.01 -37.11
N ASN A 642 -34.70 -25.21 -36.42
CA ASN A 642 -34.71 -25.65 -35.03
C ASN A 642 -35.28 -24.54 -34.14
N THR A 643 -36.52 -24.72 -33.66
CA THR A 643 -37.23 -23.79 -32.77
C THR A 643 -36.58 -23.69 -31.37
N SER A 644 -35.49 -24.42 -31.13
CA SER A 644 -34.64 -24.32 -29.94
C SER A 644 -33.87 -23.00 -29.85
N ASP A 645 -33.39 -22.47 -30.97
CA ASP A 645 -32.34 -21.43 -30.96
C ASP A 645 -32.90 -20.03 -30.68
N ALA A 646 -34.21 -19.85 -30.92
CA ALA A 646 -34.97 -18.65 -30.54
C ALA A 646 -35.28 -18.60 -29.03
N LYS A 647 -35.11 -19.69 -28.28
CA LYS A 647 -35.51 -19.76 -26.87
C LYS A 647 -34.38 -19.32 -25.94
N VAL A 648 -34.68 -18.38 -25.05
CA VAL A 648 -33.75 -17.94 -24.00
C VAL A 648 -33.76 -18.97 -22.88
N SER A 649 -32.57 -19.37 -22.43
CA SER A 649 -32.38 -20.40 -21.41
C SER A 649 -31.37 -19.95 -20.35
N LEU A 650 -31.67 -20.26 -19.09
CA LEU A 650 -30.80 -20.04 -17.94
C LEU A 650 -30.31 -21.37 -17.38
N THR A 651 -29.09 -21.40 -16.87
CA THR A 651 -28.63 -22.47 -15.97
C THR A 651 -29.35 -22.40 -14.62
N ASP A 652 -29.32 -23.49 -13.85
CA ASP A 652 -29.95 -23.53 -12.53
C ASP A 652 -29.32 -22.52 -11.56
N ASP A 653 -27.99 -22.39 -11.57
CA ASP A 653 -27.26 -21.35 -10.82
C ASP A 653 -27.67 -19.93 -11.21
N GLN A 654 -27.81 -19.65 -12.52
CA GLN A 654 -28.28 -18.35 -13.02
C GLN A 654 -29.71 -18.04 -12.53
N ARG A 655 -30.60 -19.03 -12.55
CA ARG A 655 -31.96 -18.92 -12.00
C ARG A 655 -31.93 -18.62 -10.50
N VAL A 656 -31.14 -19.38 -9.73
CA VAL A 656 -30.98 -19.19 -8.28
C VAL A 656 -30.44 -17.79 -7.95
N LYS A 657 -29.49 -17.26 -8.71
CA LYS A 657 -28.98 -15.88 -8.53
C LYS A 657 -30.07 -14.82 -8.69
N LEU A 658 -30.84 -14.88 -9.79
CA LEU A 658 -31.88 -13.88 -10.05
C LEU A 658 -32.98 -13.95 -8.99
N VAL A 659 -33.36 -15.16 -8.56
CA VAL A 659 -34.30 -15.37 -7.46
C VAL A 659 -33.76 -14.81 -6.14
N ALA A 660 -32.50 -15.06 -5.81
CA ALA A 660 -31.86 -14.53 -4.60
C ALA A 660 -31.81 -12.99 -4.63
N GLY A 661 -31.42 -12.40 -5.76
CA GLY A 661 -31.33 -10.94 -5.92
C GLY A 661 -32.67 -10.23 -5.81
N ILE A 662 -33.76 -10.84 -6.28
CA ILE A 662 -35.12 -10.30 -6.07
C ILE A 662 -35.51 -10.39 -4.58
N ASN A 663 -35.16 -11.49 -3.91
CA ASN A 663 -35.51 -11.73 -2.50
C ASN A 663 -34.70 -10.87 -1.51
N ASP A 664 -33.44 -10.55 -1.81
CA ASP A 664 -32.60 -9.66 -0.99
C ASP A 664 -32.73 -8.17 -1.36
N GLY A 665 -33.48 -7.86 -2.42
CA GLY A 665 -33.73 -6.51 -2.90
C GLY A 665 -32.60 -5.90 -3.73
N THR A 666 -31.56 -6.66 -4.07
CA THR A 666 -30.52 -6.20 -5.02
C THR A 666 -31.01 -6.16 -6.46
N ILE A 667 -32.03 -6.94 -6.83
CA ILE A 667 -32.84 -6.78 -8.05
C ILE A 667 -34.21 -6.26 -7.62
N VAL A 668 -34.65 -5.14 -8.20
CA VAL A 668 -36.00 -4.61 -7.99
C VAL A 668 -36.79 -4.79 -9.29
N PRO A 669 -37.71 -5.78 -9.38
CA PRO A 669 -38.50 -6.00 -10.58
C PRO A 669 -39.33 -4.78 -10.97
N GLY A 670 -39.39 -4.46 -12.26
CA GLY A 670 -40.13 -3.31 -12.77
C GLY A 670 -39.65 -1.94 -12.27
N SER A 671 -38.39 -1.84 -11.81
CA SER A 671 -37.80 -0.59 -11.33
C SER A 671 -37.62 0.48 -12.40
N ILE A 672 -37.65 0.12 -13.68
CA ILE A 672 -37.62 1.05 -14.81
C ILE A 672 -39.04 1.41 -15.22
N THR A 673 -39.51 2.57 -14.76
CA THR A 673 -40.89 3.04 -14.96
C THR A 673 -41.05 4.09 -16.07
N ASP A 674 -39.97 4.47 -16.76
CA ASP A 674 -40.00 5.36 -17.91
C ASP A 674 -40.17 4.52 -19.19
N ASN A 675 -41.31 4.67 -19.86
CA ASN A 675 -41.64 3.90 -21.05
C ASN A 675 -40.64 4.13 -22.21
N ALA A 676 -40.17 5.38 -22.40
CA ALA A 676 -39.23 5.70 -23.46
C ALA A 676 -37.81 5.14 -23.18
N PHE A 677 -37.51 4.82 -21.93
CA PHE A 677 -36.32 4.09 -21.53
C PHE A 677 -36.53 2.57 -21.59
N ALA A 678 -37.69 2.05 -21.15
CA ALA A 678 -38.08 0.66 -21.32
C ALA A 678 -37.97 0.20 -22.79
N ASP A 679 -38.48 1.00 -23.73
CA ASP A 679 -38.38 0.73 -25.17
C ASP A 679 -36.92 0.65 -25.67
N ARG A 680 -36.00 1.42 -25.09
CA ARG A 680 -34.57 1.37 -25.43
C ARG A 680 -33.85 0.18 -24.80
N LEU A 681 -34.28 -0.28 -23.61
CA LEU A 681 -33.81 -1.54 -23.05
C LEU A 681 -34.31 -2.74 -23.85
N ASN A 682 -35.54 -2.67 -24.37
CA ASN A 682 -36.08 -3.65 -25.32
C ASN A 682 -35.28 -3.67 -26.63
N ASP A 683 -34.92 -2.50 -27.19
CA ASP A 683 -34.06 -2.42 -28.38
C ASP A 683 -32.65 -2.99 -28.12
N LEU A 684 -32.02 -2.65 -26.99
CA LEU A 684 -30.77 -3.28 -26.56
C LEU A 684 -30.92 -4.80 -26.45
N ASN A 685 -32.01 -5.29 -25.88
CA ASN A 685 -32.28 -6.73 -25.76
C ASN A 685 -32.39 -7.39 -27.15
N ASN A 686 -32.96 -6.71 -28.14
CA ASN A 686 -32.99 -7.16 -29.53
C ASN A 686 -31.60 -7.15 -30.18
N GLN A 687 -30.80 -6.10 -29.97
CA GLN A 687 -29.44 -5.99 -30.54
C GLN A 687 -28.47 -7.06 -30.02
N LEU A 688 -28.71 -7.66 -28.86
CA LEU A 688 -27.99 -8.85 -28.38
C LEU A 688 -28.07 -10.06 -29.36
N ASN A 689 -29.01 -10.07 -30.33
CA ASN A 689 -29.09 -11.10 -31.40
C ASN A 689 -27.89 -11.06 -32.35
N THR A 690 -27.42 -9.86 -32.69
CA THR A 690 -26.26 -9.65 -33.56
C THR A 690 -25.02 -10.31 -32.94
N LEU A 691 -24.92 -10.28 -31.61
CA LEU A 691 -23.78 -10.79 -30.85
C LEU A 691 -23.81 -12.32 -30.79
N ASP A 692 -24.97 -12.91 -30.48
CA ASP A 692 -25.24 -14.35 -30.54
C ASP A 692 -24.86 -14.95 -31.92
N THR A 693 -25.14 -14.20 -33.00
CA THR A 693 -24.81 -14.57 -34.38
C THR A 693 -23.31 -14.48 -34.68
N LEU A 694 -22.64 -13.38 -34.27
CA LEU A 694 -21.21 -13.16 -34.53
C LEU A 694 -20.30 -14.16 -33.81
N ILE A 695 -20.66 -14.54 -32.57
CA ILE A 695 -19.90 -15.49 -31.74
C ILE A 695 -19.81 -16.87 -32.38
N GLY A 696 -20.83 -17.30 -33.13
CA GLY A 696 -20.83 -18.57 -33.85
C GLY A 696 -19.92 -18.62 -35.09
N ALA A 697 -19.52 -17.47 -35.65
CA ALA A 697 -18.89 -17.39 -36.97
C ALA A 697 -17.40 -17.00 -36.98
N LYS A 698 -16.86 -16.44 -35.88
CA LYS A 698 -15.52 -15.81 -35.86
C LYS A 698 -14.64 -16.13 -34.63
N ALA A 699 -14.97 -17.12 -33.82
CA ALA A 699 -14.34 -17.31 -32.50
C ALA A 699 -12.99 -18.08 -32.46
N SER A 700 -12.35 -18.38 -33.60
CA SER A 700 -11.21 -19.33 -33.64
C SER A 700 -9.82 -18.74 -33.41
N ASP A 701 -9.64 -17.42 -33.48
CA ASP A 701 -8.36 -16.77 -33.14
C ASP A 701 -8.56 -15.35 -32.54
N GLY A 702 -7.51 -14.86 -31.88
CA GLY A 702 -7.53 -13.57 -31.19
C GLY A 702 -7.62 -12.34 -32.10
N GLN A 703 -7.50 -12.48 -33.42
CA GLN A 703 -7.77 -11.40 -34.37
C GLN A 703 -9.26 -11.37 -34.73
N SER A 704 -9.81 -12.52 -35.08
CA SER A 704 -11.22 -12.70 -35.42
C SER A 704 -12.14 -12.33 -34.26
N PHE A 705 -11.71 -12.59 -33.02
CA PHE A 705 -12.35 -12.08 -31.79
C PHE A 705 -12.36 -10.54 -31.73
N ARG A 706 -11.22 -9.88 -31.98
CA ARG A 706 -11.14 -8.40 -31.98
C ARG A 706 -12.08 -7.80 -33.00
N GLU A 707 -12.10 -8.33 -34.22
CA GLU A 707 -12.95 -7.83 -35.31
C GLU A 707 -14.45 -8.02 -35.03
N ALA A 708 -14.86 -9.15 -34.43
CA ALA A 708 -16.24 -9.38 -34.03
C ALA A 708 -16.67 -8.47 -32.86
N TYR A 709 -15.75 -8.13 -31.97
CA TYR A 709 -16.01 -7.30 -30.80
C TYR A 709 -16.00 -5.80 -31.12
N ASP A 710 -15.12 -5.34 -32.01
CA ASP A 710 -15.11 -3.96 -32.54
C ASP A 710 -16.47 -3.64 -33.20
N GLN A 711 -16.98 -4.56 -34.01
CA GLN A 711 -18.31 -4.46 -34.64
C GLN A 711 -19.47 -4.42 -33.62
N LEU A 712 -19.35 -5.12 -32.48
CA LEU A 712 -20.31 -5.08 -31.38
C LEU A 712 -20.37 -3.70 -30.71
N LEU A 713 -19.21 -3.04 -30.57
CA LEU A 713 -19.10 -1.70 -29.96
C LEU A 713 -19.63 -0.63 -30.90
N ASP A 714 -19.39 -0.77 -32.20
CA ASP A 714 -19.93 0.13 -33.24
C ASP A 714 -21.47 0.10 -33.30
N GLU A 715 -22.10 -1.09 -33.22
CA GLU A 715 -23.56 -1.17 -33.12
C GLU A 715 -24.08 -0.60 -31.80
N TYR A 716 -23.45 -0.95 -30.67
CA TYR A 716 -23.84 -0.43 -29.37
C TYR A 716 -23.71 1.11 -29.29
N GLY A 717 -22.68 1.70 -29.90
CA GLY A 717 -22.46 3.14 -29.94
C GLY A 717 -23.58 3.96 -30.61
N LYS A 718 -24.49 3.29 -31.31
CA LYS A 718 -25.69 3.90 -31.93
C LYS A 718 -26.89 3.98 -30.97
N LEU A 719 -26.83 3.33 -29.80
CA LEU A 719 -27.90 3.31 -28.80
C LEU A 719 -27.97 4.60 -27.96
N ALA A 720 -29.19 5.09 -27.74
CA ALA A 720 -29.45 6.25 -26.89
C ALA A 720 -29.50 5.89 -25.39
N VAL A 721 -28.37 5.51 -24.80
CA VAL A 721 -28.24 5.17 -23.38
C VAL A 721 -28.68 6.34 -22.48
N PRO A 722 -29.53 6.14 -21.45
CA PRO A 722 -29.96 7.23 -20.56
C PRO A 722 -28.83 7.68 -19.63
N ASP A 723 -28.88 8.94 -19.22
CA ASP A 723 -27.78 9.62 -18.52
C ASP A 723 -27.39 8.98 -17.18
N ASN A 724 -28.27 8.22 -16.52
CA ASN A 724 -27.97 7.50 -15.28
C ASN A 724 -27.25 6.16 -15.49
N LEU A 725 -27.34 5.55 -16.68
CA LEU A 725 -26.62 4.30 -17.02
C LEU A 725 -25.46 4.54 -17.99
N LYS A 726 -25.48 5.65 -18.73
CA LYS A 726 -24.41 6.07 -19.65
C LYS A 726 -23.01 6.01 -19.02
N PRO A 727 -22.76 6.41 -17.76
CA PRO A 727 -21.43 6.28 -17.14
C PRO A 727 -20.93 4.85 -16.99
N LEU A 728 -21.83 3.89 -16.75
CA LEU A 728 -21.53 2.46 -16.61
C LEU A 728 -21.26 1.83 -17.99
N TYR A 729 -22.06 2.18 -19.00
CA TYR A 729 -21.82 1.70 -20.36
C TYR A 729 -20.60 2.36 -21.02
N ASP A 730 -20.35 3.66 -20.78
CA ASP A 730 -19.07 4.34 -21.08
C ASP A 730 -17.89 3.78 -20.27
N MET A 731 -18.13 2.94 -19.25
CA MET A 731 -17.08 2.15 -18.61
C MET A 731 -16.80 0.87 -19.38
N LEU A 732 -17.83 0.10 -19.68
CA LEU A 732 -17.69 -1.14 -20.46
C LEU A 732 -17.10 -0.83 -21.84
N LEU A 733 -17.73 0.05 -22.63
CA LEU A 733 -17.28 0.45 -23.99
C LEU A 733 -15.82 0.92 -24.07
N LYS A 734 -15.33 1.62 -23.05
CA LYS A 734 -13.96 2.14 -23.04
C LYS A 734 -12.95 1.08 -22.64
N LEU A 735 -13.30 0.11 -21.81
CA LEU A 735 -12.43 -1.04 -21.51
C LEU A 735 -12.24 -1.98 -22.70
N THR A 736 -13.12 -1.86 -23.70
CA THR A 736 -13.31 -2.85 -24.77
C THR A 736 -12.85 -2.39 -26.15
N THR A 737 -12.40 -1.14 -26.29
CA THR A 737 -11.91 -0.58 -27.56
C THR A 737 -10.84 -1.44 -28.21
N LYS A 738 -10.74 -1.40 -29.54
CA LYS A 738 -9.73 -2.13 -30.32
C LYS A 738 -8.32 -2.06 -29.73
N ASP A 739 -7.82 -0.86 -29.43
CA ASP A 739 -6.48 -0.64 -28.85
C ASP A 739 -6.29 -1.38 -27.52
N ASN A 740 -7.34 -1.46 -26.71
CA ASN A 740 -7.34 -2.17 -25.43
C ASN A 740 -7.40 -3.68 -25.59
N LEU A 741 -8.14 -4.20 -26.58
CA LEU A 741 -8.11 -5.62 -26.93
C LEU A 741 -6.76 -6.04 -27.52
N GLU A 742 -6.14 -5.17 -28.32
CA GLU A 742 -4.78 -5.38 -28.85
C GLU A 742 -3.75 -5.35 -27.72
N ALA A 743 -3.83 -4.40 -26.80
CA ALA A 743 -3.02 -4.35 -25.58
C ALA A 743 -3.20 -5.59 -24.70
N TYR A 744 -4.45 -6.04 -24.49
CA TYR A 744 -4.75 -7.28 -23.77
C TYR A 744 -4.16 -8.51 -24.47
N ALA A 745 -4.34 -8.65 -25.79
CA ALA A 745 -3.79 -9.76 -26.56
C ALA A 745 -2.25 -9.81 -26.53
N ARG A 746 -1.58 -8.65 -26.55
CA ARG A 746 -0.12 -8.54 -26.33
C ARG A 746 0.29 -9.00 -24.93
N SER A 747 -0.51 -8.68 -23.92
CA SER A 747 -0.28 -9.01 -22.50
C SER A 747 -0.59 -10.47 -22.13
N TYR A 748 -1.54 -11.11 -22.81
CA TYR A 748 -2.10 -12.42 -22.46
C TYR A 748 -1.03 -13.51 -22.30
N LYS A 749 0.00 -13.53 -23.15
CA LYS A 749 1.12 -14.49 -23.07
C LYS A 749 1.83 -14.49 -21.71
N TYR A 750 1.83 -13.35 -21.00
CA TYR A 750 2.45 -13.16 -19.70
C TYR A 750 1.45 -13.43 -18.57
N LEU A 751 0.24 -12.86 -18.68
CA LEU A 751 -0.83 -13.00 -17.68
C LEU A 751 -1.21 -14.47 -17.43
N LYS A 752 -1.30 -15.29 -18.49
CA LYS A 752 -1.75 -16.69 -18.37
C LYS A 752 -0.84 -17.62 -17.54
N THR A 753 0.43 -17.26 -17.36
CA THR A 753 1.41 -18.04 -16.57
C THR A 753 1.85 -17.32 -15.30
N SER A 754 1.26 -16.15 -15.02
CA SER A 754 1.62 -15.33 -13.88
C SER A 754 1.37 -16.03 -12.54
N LYS A 755 2.24 -15.73 -11.57
CA LYS A 755 2.04 -16.06 -10.16
C LYS A 755 1.79 -14.77 -9.39
N ARG A 756 1.11 -14.87 -8.25
CA ARG A 756 0.76 -13.72 -7.41
C ARG A 756 1.63 -13.65 -6.18
N GLY A 757 1.90 -12.43 -5.74
CA GLY A 757 2.89 -12.13 -4.72
C GLY A 757 4.25 -11.79 -5.35
N PHE A 758 5.08 -11.07 -4.60
CA PHE A 758 6.38 -10.58 -5.07
C PHE A 758 7.37 -11.71 -5.35
N ASP A 759 8.41 -11.33 -6.11
CA ASP A 759 9.57 -12.16 -6.35
C ASP A 759 10.78 -11.67 -5.55
N LEU A 760 11.66 -12.61 -5.20
CA LEU A 760 12.95 -12.34 -4.58
C LEU A 760 14.02 -13.10 -5.34
N TYR A 761 15.03 -12.38 -5.81
CA TYR A 761 16.16 -12.95 -6.53
C TYR A 761 17.47 -12.75 -5.76
N THR A 762 18.42 -13.65 -5.98
CA THR A 762 19.83 -13.42 -5.65
C THR A 762 20.69 -13.42 -6.89
N VAL A 763 21.60 -12.46 -6.97
CA VAL A 763 22.56 -12.26 -8.05
C VAL A 763 23.95 -12.50 -7.50
N THR A 764 24.71 -13.36 -8.18
CA THR A 764 26.12 -13.62 -7.88
C THR A 764 26.98 -13.29 -9.09
N ASP A 765 28.00 -12.46 -8.88
CA ASP A 765 28.99 -12.08 -9.89
C ASP A 765 30.35 -12.70 -9.52
N SER A 766 30.84 -13.62 -10.35
CA SER A 766 32.08 -14.36 -10.11
C SER A 766 32.93 -14.35 -11.38
N ASN A 767 34.05 -13.61 -11.35
CA ASN A 767 34.95 -13.42 -12.49
C ASN A 767 34.24 -12.94 -13.77
N GLY A 768 33.33 -11.97 -13.62
CA GLY A 768 32.55 -11.38 -14.72
C GLY A 768 31.31 -12.18 -15.11
N LYS A 769 31.24 -13.48 -14.78
CA LYS A 769 30.05 -14.30 -14.98
C LYS A 769 29.01 -13.99 -13.90
N VAL A 770 27.86 -13.48 -14.33
CA VAL A 770 26.70 -13.29 -13.45
C VAL A 770 25.78 -14.49 -13.51
N SER A 771 25.20 -14.89 -12.38
CA SER A 771 24.08 -15.82 -12.33
C SER A 771 23.01 -15.34 -11.37
N VAL A 772 21.74 -15.59 -11.74
CA VAL A 772 20.57 -15.19 -10.96
C VAL A 772 19.76 -16.41 -10.54
N GLN A 773 19.40 -16.46 -9.25
CA GLN A 773 18.59 -17.52 -8.65
C GLN A 773 17.33 -16.91 -8.03
N THR A 774 16.15 -17.45 -8.40
CA THR A 774 14.86 -17.18 -7.74
C THR A 774 14.82 -17.82 -6.35
N LEU A 775 14.43 -17.06 -5.32
CA LEU A 775 14.21 -17.53 -3.96
C LEU A 775 12.72 -17.74 -3.67
N THR A 776 11.87 -16.81 -4.10
CA THR A 776 10.40 -16.93 -4.12
C THR A 776 9.87 -16.26 -5.38
N ASP A 777 8.75 -16.78 -5.88
CA ASP A 777 7.93 -16.20 -6.95
C ASP A 777 6.43 -16.19 -6.57
N ASN A 778 6.16 -16.06 -5.27
CA ASN A 778 4.81 -16.16 -4.70
C ASN A 778 4.60 -15.40 -3.38
N GLY A 779 5.33 -14.31 -3.13
CA GLY A 779 5.09 -13.42 -1.97
C GLY A 779 5.20 -14.08 -0.60
N PHE A 780 6.07 -15.09 -0.47
CA PHE A 780 6.17 -15.99 0.70
C PHE A 780 4.89 -16.80 1.01
N GLY A 781 4.10 -17.12 -0.03
CA GLY A 781 2.86 -17.86 0.08
C GLY A 781 1.62 -16.99 0.33
N ASP A 782 1.78 -15.67 0.47
CA ASP A 782 0.70 -14.70 0.49
C ASP A 782 0.55 -14.05 -0.89
N ARG A 783 -0.53 -14.38 -1.60
CA ARG A 783 -0.80 -13.85 -2.95
C ARG A 783 -1.11 -12.35 -2.98
N TYR A 784 -1.22 -11.69 -1.84
CA TYR A 784 -1.48 -10.26 -1.71
C TYR A 784 -0.25 -9.44 -1.30
N ASN A 785 0.84 -10.09 -0.88
CA ASN A 785 2.17 -9.49 -0.76
C ASN A 785 2.73 -9.17 -2.15
N HIS A 786 2.16 -8.20 -2.87
CA HIS A 786 2.54 -7.86 -4.24
C HIS A 786 3.93 -7.21 -4.39
N GLY A 787 4.61 -6.83 -3.29
CA GLY A 787 5.97 -6.29 -3.36
C GLY A 787 6.80 -6.50 -2.12
N LEU A 788 8.11 -6.40 -2.27
CA LEU A 788 9.11 -6.40 -1.20
C LEU A 788 9.70 -4.99 -1.08
N ARG A 789 9.54 -4.34 0.08
CA ARG A 789 9.81 -2.89 0.23
C ARG A 789 10.97 -2.49 1.12
N ILE A 790 11.43 -3.34 2.03
CA ILE A 790 12.62 -3.07 2.85
C ILE A 790 13.43 -4.35 3.08
N PHE A 791 14.74 -4.18 3.19
CA PHE A 791 15.66 -5.14 3.79
C PHE A 791 16.36 -4.46 4.97
N ALA A 792 16.35 -5.09 6.14
CA ALA A 792 17.03 -4.57 7.32
C ALA A 792 17.94 -5.66 7.94
N LYS A 793 19.25 -5.40 7.92
CA LYS A 793 20.29 -6.35 8.34
C LYS A 793 20.71 -6.08 9.79
N THR A 794 20.26 -6.93 10.70
CA THR A 794 20.73 -6.97 12.09
C THR A 794 21.87 -7.98 12.26
N SER A 795 22.53 -7.98 13.42
CA SER A 795 23.58 -8.96 13.76
C SER A 795 23.13 -10.41 13.54
N ASP A 796 21.89 -10.74 13.92
CA ASP A 796 21.39 -12.11 14.01
C ASP A 796 20.31 -12.46 12.97
N TYR A 797 19.75 -11.46 12.27
CA TYR A 797 18.67 -11.66 11.29
C TYR A 797 18.73 -10.66 10.11
N LEU A 798 18.42 -11.15 8.92
CA LEU A 798 17.89 -10.32 7.83
C LEU A 798 16.37 -10.24 7.98
N LEU A 799 15.86 -9.03 8.20
CA LEU A 799 14.43 -8.70 8.16
C LEU A 799 14.04 -8.23 6.76
N ILE A 800 12.85 -8.63 6.32
CA ILE A 800 12.18 -8.23 5.09
C ILE A 800 10.80 -7.67 5.46
N GLY A 801 10.40 -6.57 4.81
CA GLY A 801 9.04 -6.00 4.93
C GLY A 801 8.33 -5.92 3.58
N THR A 802 7.03 -6.22 3.56
CA THR A 802 6.24 -6.37 2.34
C THR A 802 5.39 -5.15 1.99
N ALA A 803 4.87 -5.13 0.77
CA ALA A 803 3.79 -4.26 0.34
C ALA A 803 2.52 -5.09 0.12
N ASN A 804 1.46 -4.81 0.87
CA ASN A 804 0.20 -5.54 0.81
C ASN A 804 -0.99 -4.58 1.10
N PRO A 805 -1.63 -4.01 0.07
CA PRO A 805 -2.79 -3.12 0.20
C PRO A 805 -4.12 -3.88 0.38
N PHE A 806 -4.07 -5.18 0.64
CA PHE A 806 -5.22 -6.05 0.85
C PHE A 806 -5.33 -6.53 2.29
N TYR A 807 -4.21 -6.69 3.00
CA TYR A 807 -4.16 -7.19 4.37
C TYR A 807 -3.23 -6.42 5.31
N GLY A 808 -2.39 -5.51 4.80
CA GLY A 808 -1.40 -4.77 5.60
C GLY A 808 0.00 -5.36 5.47
N THR A 809 1.04 -4.52 5.64
CA THR A 809 2.44 -4.95 5.50
C THR A 809 2.80 -6.06 6.47
N GLN A 810 3.56 -7.04 5.99
CA GLN A 810 4.08 -8.13 6.79
C GLN A 810 5.57 -7.99 7.02
N LEU A 811 6.04 -8.42 8.19
CA LEU A 811 7.46 -8.50 8.52
C LEU A 811 7.90 -9.96 8.61
N TRP A 812 8.99 -10.30 7.94
CA TRP A 812 9.56 -11.66 7.87
C TRP A 812 11.05 -11.62 8.20
N ARG A 813 11.57 -12.58 8.99
CA ARG A 813 13.01 -12.68 9.31
C ARG A 813 13.60 -14.03 8.90
N THR A 814 14.84 -14.04 8.42
CA THR A 814 15.69 -15.25 8.30
C THR A 814 16.94 -15.05 9.16
N PRO A 815 17.49 -16.11 9.80
CA PRO A 815 18.75 -16.00 10.54
C PRO A 815 19.87 -15.44 9.66
N ASN A 816 20.70 -14.57 10.24
CA ASN A 816 21.89 -14.05 9.60
C ASN A 816 23.08 -14.97 9.85
N THR A 817 23.61 -15.60 8.79
CA THR A 817 24.78 -16.49 8.92
C THR A 817 26.11 -15.74 8.81
N GLN A 818 26.10 -14.49 8.36
CA GLN A 818 27.28 -13.62 8.34
C GLN A 818 27.29 -12.65 9.53
N LYS A 819 28.41 -12.68 10.27
CA LYS A 819 28.77 -11.68 11.26
C LYS A 819 28.72 -10.27 10.63
N VAL A 820 27.69 -9.49 10.96
CA VAL A 820 27.61 -8.07 10.58
C VAL A 820 28.80 -7.35 11.19
N LYS A 821 29.54 -6.61 10.36
CA LYS A 821 30.61 -5.73 10.79
C LYS A 821 30.11 -4.30 10.91
N TYR A 822 30.54 -3.65 11.97
CA TYR A 822 30.20 -2.30 12.35
C TYR A 822 31.46 -1.42 12.26
N ALA A 823 31.30 -0.15 11.91
CA ALA A 823 32.41 0.78 11.72
C ALA A 823 33.07 1.19 13.05
N VAL A 824 34.38 1.41 13.01
CA VAL A 824 35.17 1.92 14.13
C VAL A 824 35.83 3.23 13.68
N LYS A 825 35.33 4.36 14.19
CA LYS A 825 35.92 5.69 13.99
C LYS A 825 36.74 6.07 15.22
N VAL A 826 37.98 6.53 15.00
CA VAL A 826 38.86 7.02 16.08
C VAL A 826 39.44 8.36 15.68
N SER A 827 39.45 9.33 16.61
CA SER A 827 40.00 10.67 16.41
C SER A 827 40.83 11.13 17.61
N GLY A 828 41.63 12.17 17.43
CA GLY A 828 42.23 12.95 18.53
C GLY A 828 41.47 14.25 18.76
N ASP A 829 41.79 14.96 19.85
CA ASP A 829 41.30 16.32 20.11
C ASP A 829 42.13 17.45 19.43
N GLY A 830 43.21 17.07 18.72
CA GLY A 830 44.16 17.97 18.07
C GLY A 830 45.55 18.00 18.73
N ASN A 831 45.68 17.54 19.97
CA ASN A 831 46.95 17.52 20.73
C ASN A 831 47.66 16.15 20.69
N GLY A 832 47.25 15.28 19.78
CA GLY A 832 47.85 13.98 19.52
C GLY A 832 47.07 13.23 18.44
N THR A 833 47.53 12.03 18.11
CA THR A 833 46.92 11.13 17.12
C THR A 833 46.40 9.85 17.78
N ALA A 834 45.37 9.26 17.17
CA ALA A 834 44.75 8.04 17.66
C ALA A 834 44.20 7.21 16.50
N SER A 835 44.20 5.88 16.65
CA SER A 835 43.72 4.94 15.63
C SER A 835 43.21 3.64 16.25
N ALA A 836 42.41 2.87 15.50
CA ALA A 836 42.09 1.49 15.82
C ALA A 836 42.90 0.52 14.94
N ASN A 837 43.09 -0.71 15.40
CA ASN A 837 43.71 -1.78 14.63
C ASN A 837 42.86 -2.24 13.43
N VAL A 838 41.56 -1.94 13.42
CA VAL A 838 40.61 -2.26 12.35
C VAL A 838 39.63 -1.10 12.13
N ALA A 839 39.22 -0.88 10.88
CA ALA A 839 38.19 0.11 10.53
C ALA A 839 36.75 -0.43 10.69
N THR A 840 36.58 -1.76 10.75
CA THR A 840 35.31 -2.42 11.05
C THR A 840 35.54 -3.70 11.86
N ALA A 841 34.62 -4.05 12.74
CA ALA A 841 34.66 -5.27 13.56
C ALA A 841 33.24 -5.85 13.72
N ALA A 842 33.10 -7.18 13.90
CA ALA A 842 31.79 -7.77 14.18
C ALA A 842 31.51 -7.83 15.68
N GLN A 843 30.23 -7.92 16.05
CA GLN A 843 29.82 -7.98 17.45
C GLN A 843 30.59 -9.08 18.22
N GLY A 844 31.16 -8.69 19.37
CA GLY A 844 31.98 -9.55 20.23
C GLY A 844 33.45 -9.66 19.82
N ASP A 845 33.86 -9.21 18.64
CA ASP A 845 35.28 -9.13 18.25
C ASP A 845 35.99 -8.06 19.10
N GLN A 846 37.25 -8.30 19.48
CA GLN A 846 38.04 -7.34 20.27
C GLN A 846 38.75 -6.33 19.37
N VAL A 847 38.57 -5.05 19.66
CA VAL A 847 39.22 -3.91 18.99
C VAL A 847 40.30 -3.35 19.92
N THR A 848 41.44 -2.99 19.35
CA THR A 848 42.58 -2.38 20.06
C THR A 848 42.84 -0.98 19.52
N LEU A 849 43.00 -0.02 20.43
CA LEU A 849 43.27 1.38 20.15
C LEU A 849 44.75 1.70 20.34
N THR A 850 45.30 2.51 19.46
CA THR A 850 46.64 3.11 19.59
C THR A 850 46.49 4.61 19.79
N VAL A 851 47.32 5.20 20.65
CA VAL A 851 47.33 6.64 20.91
C VAL A 851 48.76 7.15 21.03
N THR A 852 49.04 8.29 20.39
CA THR A 852 50.35 8.92 20.34
C THR A 852 50.18 10.42 20.60
N PRO A 853 50.51 10.93 21.80
CA PRO A 853 50.49 12.35 22.09
C PRO A 853 51.45 13.17 21.23
N ASN A 854 51.15 14.45 21.02
CA ASN A 854 52.13 15.41 20.50
C ASN A 854 53.11 15.83 21.63
N ASP A 855 54.27 16.38 21.25
CA ASP A 855 55.27 16.87 22.20
C ASP A 855 54.68 17.85 23.24
N GLY A 856 54.92 17.55 24.53
CA GLY A 856 54.41 18.34 25.65
C GLY A 856 52.96 18.06 26.04
N TYR A 857 52.37 16.97 25.55
CA TYR A 857 51.08 16.44 25.97
C TYR A 857 51.19 14.96 26.34
N ARG A 858 50.29 14.50 27.20
CA ARG A 858 50.07 13.09 27.52
C ARG A 858 48.63 12.68 27.23
N PHE A 859 48.44 11.39 26.97
CA PHE A 859 47.10 10.81 26.87
C PHE A 859 46.40 10.89 28.23
N LYS A 860 45.17 11.39 28.24
CA LYS A 860 44.33 11.53 29.45
C LYS A 860 43.32 10.39 29.53
N GLU A 861 42.43 10.30 28.54
CA GLU A 861 41.32 9.35 28.55
C GLU A 861 40.74 9.10 27.13
N TRP A 862 40.04 7.97 26.99
CA TRP A 862 39.23 7.68 25.82
C TRP A 862 37.81 8.18 26.05
N LYS A 863 37.43 9.25 25.35
CA LYS A 863 36.05 9.72 25.32
C LYS A 863 35.28 8.96 24.24
N VAL A 864 34.47 8.00 24.65
CA VAL A 864 33.52 7.32 23.76
C VAL A 864 32.47 8.34 23.33
N LEU A 865 32.45 8.68 22.04
CA LEU A 865 31.51 9.62 21.44
C LEU A 865 30.20 8.91 21.04
N TYR A 866 30.30 7.64 20.63
CA TYR A 866 29.18 6.84 20.16
C TYR A 866 29.47 5.32 20.26
N GLY A 867 28.42 4.50 20.40
CA GLY A 867 28.49 3.04 20.30
C GLY A 867 28.39 2.31 21.64
N GLY A 868 28.36 3.04 22.76
CA GLY A 868 28.09 2.53 24.11
C GLY A 868 29.14 1.56 24.67
N VAL A 869 30.36 1.56 24.15
CA VAL A 869 31.45 0.69 24.62
C VAL A 869 32.10 1.22 25.89
N THR A 870 32.65 0.31 26.70
CA THR A 870 33.59 0.67 27.78
C THR A 870 35.00 0.31 27.32
N VAL A 871 35.88 1.30 27.19
CA VAL A 871 37.28 1.06 26.82
C VAL A 871 38.08 0.72 28.08
N LYS A 872 38.79 -0.41 28.05
CA LYS A 872 39.67 -0.86 29.12
C LYS A 872 40.99 -1.37 28.54
N ASP A 873 42.10 -0.94 29.13
CA ASP A 873 43.45 -1.34 28.71
C ASP A 873 43.70 -1.09 27.21
N ASN A 874 43.21 0.06 26.69
CA ASN A 874 43.16 0.43 25.28
C ASN A 874 42.44 -0.57 24.36
N THR A 875 41.54 -1.40 24.89
CA THR A 875 40.71 -2.32 24.10
C THR A 875 39.24 -2.22 24.45
N PHE A 876 38.38 -2.71 23.56
CA PHE A 876 36.95 -2.94 23.85
C PHE A 876 36.43 -4.11 23.01
N ALA A 877 35.32 -4.73 23.44
CA ALA A 877 34.60 -5.70 22.63
C ALA A 877 33.54 -4.95 21.80
N MET A 878 33.48 -5.23 20.49
CA MET A 878 32.58 -4.53 19.56
C MET A 878 31.11 -4.83 19.87
N THR A 879 30.27 -3.81 19.81
CA THR A 879 28.81 -3.91 20.01
C THR A 879 28.08 -4.25 18.71
N ASN A 880 26.74 -4.30 18.72
CA ASN A 880 25.89 -4.52 17.54
C ASN A 880 25.57 -3.21 16.78
N LYS A 881 26.50 -2.26 16.78
CA LYS A 881 26.39 -0.93 16.17
C LYS A 881 27.79 -0.32 16.01
N ASP A 882 27.92 0.68 15.14
CA ASP A 882 29.20 1.38 14.94
C ASP A 882 29.69 2.04 16.25
N VAL A 883 30.97 2.34 16.32
CA VAL A 883 31.65 2.90 17.50
C VAL A 883 32.48 4.10 17.07
N SER A 884 32.38 5.21 17.80
CA SER A 884 33.21 6.41 17.60
C SER A 884 33.85 6.82 18.92
N ILE A 885 35.17 7.00 18.93
CA ILE A 885 35.95 7.28 20.14
C ILE A 885 36.97 8.39 19.85
N GLN A 886 37.10 9.34 20.76
CA GLN A 886 38.12 10.38 20.72
C GLN A 886 39.17 10.17 21.81
N ALA A 887 40.45 10.23 21.45
CA ALA A 887 41.52 10.40 22.43
C ALA A 887 41.53 11.86 22.92
N VAL A 888 41.39 12.03 24.23
CA VAL A 888 41.58 13.31 24.90
C VAL A 888 42.98 13.33 25.49
N PHE A 889 43.67 14.45 25.29
CA PHE A 889 45.01 14.70 25.79
C PHE A 889 45.00 15.85 26.78
N GLU A 890 45.98 15.86 27.68
CA GLU A 890 46.24 17.01 28.55
C GLU A 890 47.71 17.38 28.48
N LYS A 891 48.02 18.64 28.79
CA LYS A 891 49.38 19.16 28.69
C LYS A 891 50.24 18.52 29.79
N ASP A 892 51.52 18.29 29.49
CA ASP A 892 52.47 17.82 30.50
C ASP A 892 52.79 18.94 31.49
N ASP A 893 52.08 18.94 32.60
CA ASP A 893 52.42 19.72 33.79
C ASP A 893 53.76 19.19 34.34
N GLY A 894 54.86 19.88 34.00
CA GLY A 894 56.26 19.45 34.18
C GLY A 894 56.75 19.33 35.62
N THR A 895 56.07 18.55 36.45
CA THR A 895 56.40 18.27 37.86
C THR A 895 56.38 16.77 38.12
N ALA A 896 57.57 16.16 38.12
CA ALA A 896 57.74 14.81 38.63
C ALA A 896 57.70 14.80 40.16
N ALA A 897 56.71 14.12 40.74
CA ALA A 897 56.69 13.78 42.16
C ALA A 897 56.01 12.41 42.37
N SER A 898 56.68 11.58 43.18
CA SER A 898 56.36 10.20 43.52
C SER A 898 55.04 9.98 44.29
N GLN A 899 54.43 8.82 44.05
CA GLN A 899 53.55 8.04 44.95
C GLN A 899 54.12 7.94 46.40
N PRO A 900 53.35 7.56 47.47
CA PRO A 900 52.20 6.61 47.44
C PRO A 900 51.03 6.81 48.46
N GLY A 901 49.98 5.96 48.35
CA GLY A 901 49.47 5.21 49.51
C GLY A 901 48.06 5.48 50.09
N ASP A 902 47.37 4.37 50.39
CA ASP A 902 46.37 4.10 51.46
C ASP A 902 44.87 4.55 51.43
N THR A 903 44.04 3.53 51.16
CA THR A 903 42.90 2.99 51.97
C THR A 903 41.69 3.82 52.46
N ASN A 904 40.52 3.26 52.12
CA ASN A 904 39.35 2.92 52.97
C ASN A 904 38.33 3.97 53.50
N ASN A 905 37.06 3.53 53.36
CA ASN A 905 35.89 3.65 54.24
C ASN A 905 34.96 4.89 54.27
N ALA A 906 33.75 4.65 53.76
CA ALA A 906 32.46 4.54 54.48
C ALA A 906 31.89 5.69 55.37
N GLY A 907 30.56 5.86 55.28
CA GLY A 907 29.70 6.76 56.10
C GLY A 907 28.81 7.63 55.19
N THR A 908 27.61 7.24 54.75
CA THR A 908 26.36 6.98 55.49
C THR A 908 25.99 8.01 56.57
N GLN A 909 24.98 8.85 56.28
CA GLN A 909 23.80 9.22 57.10
C GLN A 909 22.93 10.18 56.25
N THR A 910 21.68 9.90 55.85
CA THR A 910 20.38 9.85 56.56
C THR A 910 19.92 11.15 57.25
N GLY A 911 18.70 11.60 56.91
CA GLY A 911 17.92 12.64 57.58
C GLY A 911 16.89 13.27 56.62
N THR A 912 15.66 12.74 56.46
CA THR A 912 14.43 13.13 57.20
C THR A 912 14.13 14.64 57.16
N GLY A 913 12.93 15.16 56.81
CA GLY A 913 11.59 14.57 56.57
C GLY A 913 10.51 15.66 56.77
N LYS A 914 9.20 15.30 56.66
CA LYS A 914 7.98 16.17 56.64
C LYS A 914 7.77 16.95 55.32
N THR A 915 6.63 16.93 54.60
CA THR A 915 5.19 16.59 54.85
C THR A 915 4.35 17.69 55.51
N ILE A 916 3.18 18.00 54.90
CA ILE A 916 1.90 18.62 55.38
C ILE A 916 1.35 19.53 54.24
N ASP A 917 0.39 19.09 53.41
CA ASP A 917 -1.09 19.25 53.51
C ASP A 917 -1.60 20.39 52.59
N THR A 918 -2.86 20.48 52.12
CA THR A 918 -4.01 19.54 51.99
C THR A 918 -5.04 20.09 50.98
N THR A 919 -5.72 19.21 50.23
CA THR A 919 -7.12 19.38 49.71
C THR A 919 -7.41 20.54 48.71
N LYS A 920 -8.53 20.61 47.95
CA LYS A 920 -9.78 19.81 47.88
C LYS A 920 -10.41 19.89 46.47
N THR A 921 -10.70 18.72 45.88
CA THR A 921 -12.01 18.29 45.34
C THR A 921 -13.04 19.33 44.83
N THR A 922 -13.54 19.16 43.60
CA THR A 922 -14.99 18.88 43.36
C THR A 922 -15.28 18.35 41.95
N THR A 923 -16.22 17.40 41.89
CA THR A 923 -16.83 16.79 40.70
C THR A 923 -18.03 17.58 40.20
N ASN A 924 -18.42 17.41 38.92
CA ASN A 924 -19.82 17.14 38.56
C ASN A 924 -19.99 16.58 37.14
N ALA A 925 -21.09 15.86 36.91
CA ALA A 925 -21.36 15.06 35.71
C ALA A 925 -22.77 15.34 35.13
N LYS A 926 -23.09 14.66 34.00
CA LYS A 926 -24.30 14.73 33.14
C LYS A 926 -24.17 15.76 31.98
N LYS A 927 -24.72 15.52 30.78
CA LYS A 927 -25.77 14.55 30.36
C LYS A 927 -25.70 14.26 28.83
N THR A 928 -26.09 13.06 28.42
CA THR A 928 -26.28 12.64 27.01
C THR A 928 -27.59 13.16 26.40
N PRO A 929 -27.65 13.36 25.06
CA PRO A 929 -28.86 13.08 24.28
C PRO A 929 -28.61 12.13 23.08
N LYS A 930 -29.69 11.65 22.47
CA LYS A 930 -29.74 10.50 21.55
C LYS A 930 -29.61 10.88 20.06
N LEU A 931 -29.32 9.86 19.24
CA LEU A 931 -29.48 9.83 17.79
C LEU A 931 -30.92 10.22 17.35
N SER A 932 -31.02 10.81 16.15
CA SER A 932 -32.21 10.81 15.30
C SER A 932 -31.80 10.44 13.88
N ALA A 933 -32.54 9.52 13.25
CA ALA A 933 -32.29 9.05 11.89
C ALA A 933 -33.31 9.61 10.90
N THR A 934 -32.91 9.77 9.63
CA THR A 934 -33.82 9.81 8.47
C THR A 934 -33.05 9.46 7.19
N GLY A 935 -33.56 8.49 6.41
CA GLY A 935 -33.27 8.38 4.97
C GLY A 935 -33.97 9.49 4.17
N THR A 936 -34.03 9.49 2.84
CA THR A 936 -34.02 8.34 1.91
C THR A 936 -33.73 8.86 0.50
N ALA A 937 -32.75 8.29 -0.24
CA ALA A 937 -32.53 8.60 -1.68
C ALA A 937 -31.59 7.64 -2.45
N ILE A 938 -30.74 6.85 -1.79
CA ILE A 938 -29.52 6.28 -2.39
C ILE A 938 -29.71 4.88 -3.04
N VAL A 939 -30.87 4.23 -2.82
CA VAL A 939 -31.09 2.80 -3.12
C VAL A 939 -30.92 2.43 -4.61
N GLY A 940 -31.23 3.33 -5.54
CA GLY A 940 -31.26 3.01 -6.98
C GLY A 940 -29.90 2.76 -7.64
N ALA A 941 -28.80 3.34 -7.15
CA ALA A 941 -27.49 3.28 -7.82
C ALA A 941 -26.62 2.08 -7.39
N ALA A 942 -26.72 1.67 -6.12
CA ALA A 942 -25.92 0.57 -5.56
C ALA A 942 -26.32 -0.81 -6.14
N VAL A 943 -27.60 -0.95 -6.50
CA VAL A 943 -28.21 -2.15 -7.12
C VAL A 943 -27.49 -2.56 -8.41
N PHE A 944 -27.29 -1.65 -9.36
CA PHE A 944 -26.76 -1.99 -10.68
C PHE A 944 -25.27 -2.35 -10.69
N ALA A 945 -24.46 -1.76 -9.81
CA ALA A 945 -23.04 -2.07 -9.70
C ALA A 945 -22.80 -3.51 -9.20
N ALA A 946 -23.66 -4.02 -8.30
CA ALA A 946 -23.56 -5.39 -7.81
C ALA A 946 -23.86 -6.44 -8.91
N LEU A 947 -24.81 -6.17 -9.81
CA LEU A 947 -25.35 -7.19 -10.72
C LEU A 947 -24.49 -7.47 -11.96
N ALA A 948 -23.76 -6.47 -12.47
CA ALA A 948 -22.71 -6.70 -13.47
C ALA A 948 -21.63 -7.68 -12.95
N LEU A 949 -21.45 -7.76 -11.63
CA LEU A 949 -20.44 -8.58 -10.96
C LEU A 949 -20.99 -9.90 -10.39
N VAL A 950 -22.27 -9.97 -10.00
CA VAL A 950 -22.96 -11.24 -9.65
C VAL A 950 -23.02 -12.20 -10.85
N ALA A 951 -23.04 -11.69 -12.08
CA ALA A 951 -22.87 -12.50 -13.28
C ALA A 951 -21.57 -13.34 -13.23
N GLY A 952 -20.40 -12.71 -13.04
CA GLY A 952 -19.12 -13.40 -12.88
C GLY A 952 -18.99 -14.16 -11.56
N GLY A 953 -19.55 -13.63 -10.46
CA GLY A 953 -19.31 -14.10 -9.09
C GLY A 953 -19.49 -15.61 -8.85
N ALA A 954 -20.65 -16.19 -9.20
CA ALA A 954 -20.84 -17.64 -8.99
C ALA A 954 -20.26 -18.55 -10.09
N PHE A 955 -19.62 -18.01 -11.14
CA PHE A 955 -18.80 -18.85 -12.03
C PHE A 955 -17.60 -19.43 -11.24
N VAL A 956 -17.04 -18.62 -10.33
CA VAL A 956 -15.94 -18.99 -9.42
C VAL A 956 -16.33 -20.12 -8.45
N LEU A 957 -17.60 -20.18 -8.03
CA LEU A 957 -18.07 -21.15 -7.04
C LEU A 957 -18.30 -22.56 -7.62
N ASN A 958 -18.74 -22.69 -8.87
CA ASN A 958 -19.03 -24.01 -9.44
C ASN A 958 -17.79 -24.78 -9.92
N ARG A 959 -16.73 -24.13 -10.40
CA ARG A 959 -15.48 -24.84 -10.77
C ARG A 959 -14.76 -25.47 -9.57
N ARG A 960 -14.88 -24.91 -8.36
CA ARG A 960 -14.32 -25.53 -7.12
C ARG A 960 -15.03 -26.81 -6.66
N LYS A 961 -16.14 -27.21 -7.29
CA LYS A 961 -16.76 -28.53 -7.10
C LYS A 961 -16.35 -29.58 -8.15
N ALA A 962 -15.72 -29.17 -9.25
CA ALA A 962 -15.25 -30.07 -10.32
C ALA A 962 -13.79 -30.53 -10.15
N GLN A 963 -13.08 -30.01 -9.14
CA GLN A 963 -11.75 -30.48 -8.72
C GLN A 963 -11.76 -30.86 -7.22
N ARG A 964 -12.45 -31.96 -6.92
CA ARG A 964 -12.26 -32.79 -5.73
C ARG A 964 -12.32 -34.26 -6.14
#